data_AF-A0A939VTX6-F1
#
_entry.id   AF-A0A939VTX6-F1
#
_cell.length_a   1.000
_cell.length_b   1.000
_cell.length_c   1.000
_cell.angle_alpha   90.00
_cell.angle_beta   90.00
_cell.angle_gamma   90.00
#
_symmetry.space_group_name_H-M   'P 1'
#
loop_
_entity.id
_entity.type
_entity.pdbx_description
1 polymer ?
#
loop_
_entity_poly.entity_id
_entity_poly.type
_entity_poly.pdbx_seq_one_letter_code
_entity_poly.pdbx_strand_id
1 'polypeptide(L)'
;MRELYTQFRSQLNSEKLYRDMTDLYRLELGQTFSCYHASAQKALEILKETGIPNAEILQYPADGKTAYQDKIMPLGWEATTGKLTILSGFGLEPGLVAADFQEHPFHLIKGSVGTAPGGEIVRVLAYEQALSLADAKDAMVMAPQGMAFRDFLPTLLDLGARGVISDFAKNAADEPDGIQWCNAFTERSNWHVTVDDRAFTAFSVTPAMGARLRKALARGAVTARIESDARRFETTVDLVTALVPGRRKEEFWILAHLYEPLSNDNSAGVAAAIETARLMMAQGQQEFSLRLIFGLEYYGFASYAARRGNFLGKEVIGGIDYDAMYLRNEWEILFNCAAPGSPFYGNYLADIFATDLNGFKGCPRITFQNSFPSMYDDDAFMSDSTVGIPTVWPIRTGRKMLWHNSKQVLSYVEKEAFACGTALNAAYVYNVIQPREELLPRVQASALKQLAAEMEFLTGSQQEHLTRRYEILQQDLENFLRCFPAEKIAPVKAALKAEFELLSSGLTNEIPHSPWRDLAEKIIPVRTRTGFPLDQADVPPEKRIKLPGSVIYCPLAAILSNMDGKRNLAQIIRSVEHEIRRVLPETEVKTMIRAIFHLSHYNYVSLGDFQPISKAEIVKALREAGIVEGDCLLVHSSLSAFGELDAETVIEAFREAVGPEGTIFLPSFTCPFVYIGGPNRNPKSRPFDAGNLKSIWTGNLPKNLLPKYPEAVRSRHISHSWAGIGKLAGEGCGAHEPADPPMGVNSVPEFALRHNGKVVHFGNSICSTTFLHLLEDRLDLPGLETVLCKVKQPDGSVTCEAIPRNLPYDRDFYHGSKDTIRFFKAATAKGLQIHESKLGAGTILMMDLRQLYDIGYELLSSDPNLLLSDDPMNLSCSRIWRKNEK
;
A
#
# COMPACT_ATOMS: atom_id res chain seq x y z
N MET A 1 5.28 32.04 -24.15
CA MET A 1 5.37 30.55 -24.24
C MET A 1 5.32 30.04 -25.67
N ARG A 2 4.32 30.43 -26.48
CA ARG A 2 4.14 29.96 -27.87
C ARG A 2 5.37 30.12 -28.78
N GLU A 3 6.05 31.27 -28.69
CA GLU A 3 7.26 31.55 -29.49
C GLU A 3 8.40 30.60 -29.14
N LEU A 4 8.69 30.41 -27.84
CA LEU A 4 9.69 29.46 -27.36
C LEU A 4 9.37 28.02 -27.78
N TYR A 5 8.12 27.60 -27.64
CA TYR A 5 7.68 26.28 -28.12
C TYR A 5 7.94 26.13 -29.62
N THR A 6 7.53 27.11 -30.44
CA THR A 6 7.73 27.09 -31.90
C THR A 6 9.22 27.04 -32.26
N GLN A 7 10.03 27.82 -31.54
CA GLN A 7 11.47 27.89 -31.71
C GLN A 7 12.15 26.55 -31.37
N PHE A 8 11.85 25.95 -30.23
CA PHE A 8 12.42 24.65 -29.86
C PHE A 8 11.93 23.56 -30.78
N ARG A 9 10.65 23.58 -31.17
CA ARG A 9 10.09 22.60 -32.08
C ARG A 9 10.77 22.60 -33.46
N SER A 10 11.21 23.76 -33.95
CA SER A 10 11.93 23.88 -35.23
C SER A 10 13.41 23.49 -35.14
N GLN A 11 14.00 23.48 -33.94
CA GLN A 11 15.39 23.07 -33.70
C GLN A 11 15.55 21.58 -33.38
N LEU A 12 14.44 20.87 -33.13
CA LEU A 12 14.45 19.44 -32.84
C LEU A 12 14.68 18.61 -34.10
N ASN A 13 15.57 17.62 -33.99
CA ASN A 13 15.73 16.57 -34.99
C ASN A 13 14.95 15.32 -34.54
N SER A 14 13.74 15.14 -35.08
CA SER A 14 12.84 14.03 -34.70
C SER A 14 13.43 12.65 -35.05
N GLU A 15 14.27 12.56 -36.08
CA GLU A 15 14.97 11.32 -36.45
C GLU A 15 16.08 10.96 -35.44
N LYS A 16 16.90 11.94 -35.03
CA LYS A 16 17.91 11.72 -33.99
C LYS A 16 17.27 11.31 -32.66
N LEU A 17 16.24 12.05 -32.24
CA LEU A 17 15.51 11.80 -31.01
C LEU A 17 14.92 10.37 -30.97
N TYR A 18 14.30 9.94 -32.08
CA TYR A 18 13.77 8.58 -32.23
C TYR A 18 14.87 7.51 -32.20
N ARG A 19 16.00 7.76 -32.88
CA ARG A 19 17.15 6.84 -32.91
C ARG A 19 17.74 6.65 -31.52
N ASP A 20 17.99 7.75 -30.79
CA ASP A 20 18.61 7.70 -29.47
C ASP A 20 17.72 6.94 -28.47
N MET A 21 16.40 7.15 -28.50
CA MET A 21 15.43 6.33 -27.74
C MET A 21 15.48 4.86 -28.16
N THR A 22 15.55 4.57 -29.46
CA THR A 22 15.57 3.20 -29.98
C THR A 22 16.81 2.44 -29.55
N ASP A 23 17.97 3.11 -29.51
CA ASP A 23 19.23 2.51 -29.08
C ASP A 23 19.19 2.10 -27.60
N LEU A 24 18.59 2.92 -26.74
CA LEU A 24 18.36 2.60 -25.33
C LEU A 24 17.36 1.46 -25.17
N TYR A 25 16.18 1.58 -25.80
CA TYR A 25 15.09 0.60 -25.69
C TYR A 25 15.53 -0.82 -26.06
N ARG A 26 16.34 -0.97 -27.12
CA ARG A 26 16.83 -2.28 -27.56
C ARG A 26 17.72 -2.97 -26.54
N LEU A 27 18.50 -2.21 -25.77
CA LEU A 27 19.33 -2.75 -24.70
C LEU A 27 18.46 -3.10 -23.49
N GLU A 28 17.54 -2.20 -23.12
CA GLU A 28 16.69 -2.35 -21.94
C GLU A 28 15.70 -3.50 -22.07
N LEU A 29 15.25 -3.84 -23.29
CA LEU A 29 14.32 -4.95 -23.55
C LEU A 29 14.74 -6.27 -22.89
N GLY A 30 16.05 -6.52 -22.79
CA GLY A 30 16.59 -7.73 -22.15
C GLY A 30 16.39 -7.78 -20.62
N GLN A 31 16.06 -6.67 -19.97
CA GLN A 31 15.66 -6.50 -18.55
C GLN A 31 16.61 -7.08 -17.47
N THR A 32 17.81 -7.54 -17.82
CA THR A 32 18.82 -8.03 -16.86
C THR A 32 19.74 -6.90 -16.41
N PHE A 33 20.47 -7.11 -15.31
CA PHE A 33 21.42 -6.11 -14.84
C PHE A 33 22.56 -5.87 -15.85
N SER A 34 22.95 -6.87 -16.63
CA SER A 34 23.89 -6.67 -17.74
C SER A 34 23.34 -5.72 -18.80
N CYS A 35 22.04 -5.83 -19.12
CA CYS A 35 21.34 -4.87 -19.98
C CYS A 35 21.30 -3.47 -19.37
N TYR A 36 21.12 -3.35 -18.06
CA TYR A 36 21.09 -2.06 -17.35
C TYR A 36 22.44 -1.35 -17.46
N HIS A 37 23.54 -2.05 -17.18
CA HIS A 37 24.88 -1.49 -17.36
C HIS A 37 25.12 -1.06 -18.82
N ALA A 38 24.69 -1.86 -19.80
CA ALA A 38 24.81 -1.51 -21.21
C ALA A 38 24.01 -0.25 -21.58
N SER A 39 22.75 -0.12 -21.11
CA SER A 39 21.94 1.06 -21.41
C SER A 39 22.47 2.32 -20.72
N ALA A 40 23.00 2.20 -19.50
CA ALA A 40 23.68 3.31 -18.82
C ALA A 40 24.91 3.82 -19.59
N GLN A 41 25.75 2.90 -20.08
CA GLN A 41 26.88 3.26 -20.95
C GLN A 41 26.40 3.93 -22.23
N LYS A 42 25.35 3.41 -22.86
CA LYS A 42 24.78 4.01 -24.08
C LYS A 42 24.22 5.41 -23.83
N ALA A 43 23.55 5.65 -22.70
CA ALA A 43 23.09 6.98 -22.33
C ALA A 43 24.26 7.96 -22.12
N LEU A 44 25.35 7.51 -21.48
CA LEU A 44 26.58 8.31 -21.33
C LEU A 44 27.23 8.63 -22.70
N GLU A 45 27.24 7.68 -23.63
CA GLU A 45 27.70 7.92 -25.01
C GLU A 45 26.86 8.98 -25.71
N ILE A 46 25.53 8.87 -25.65
CA ILE A 46 24.60 9.83 -26.27
C ILE A 46 24.79 11.24 -25.68
N LEU A 47 24.99 11.35 -24.36
CA LEU A 47 25.33 12.62 -23.68
C LEU A 47 26.62 13.23 -24.24
N LYS A 48 27.68 12.43 -24.36
CA LYS A 48 28.99 12.86 -24.88
C LYS A 48 28.93 13.25 -26.36
N GLU A 49 28.25 12.44 -27.18
CA GLU A 49 28.03 12.72 -28.61
C GLU A 49 27.22 14.00 -28.82
N THR A 50 26.28 14.28 -27.93
CA THR A 50 25.47 15.51 -27.96
C THR A 50 26.23 16.71 -27.39
N GLY A 51 27.39 16.50 -26.76
CA GLY A 51 28.24 17.54 -26.19
C GLY A 51 27.81 18.05 -24.81
N ILE A 52 26.98 17.28 -24.08
CA ILE A 52 26.55 17.68 -22.74
C ILE A 52 27.73 17.54 -21.75
N PRO A 53 28.11 18.62 -21.03
CA PRO A 53 29.27 18.60 -20.15
C PRO A 53 29.00 17.84 -18.84
N ASN A 54 30.09 17.48 -18.15
CA ASN A 54 30.07 16.85 -16.82
C ASN A 54 29.24 15.55 -16.77
N ALA A 55 29.18 14.80 -17.87
CA ALA A 55 28.47 13.54 -17.94
C ALA A 55 29.30 12.40 -17.32
N GLU A 56 28.72 11.66 -16.39
CA GLU A 56 29.35 10.55 -15.67
C GLU A 56 28.36 9.44 -15.30
N ILE A 57 28.89 8.28 -14.92
CA ILE A 57 28.14 7.18 -14.34
C ILE A 57 28.54 7.03 -12.88
N LEU A 58 27.53 7.03 -12.01
CA LEU A 58 27.65 6.74 -10.59
C LEU A 58 27.12 5.32 -10.33
N GLN A 59 27.78 4.60 -9.43
CA GLN A 59 27.35 3.26 -9.04
C GLN A 59 26.77 3.27 -7.62
N TYR A 60 25.66 2.58 -7.45
CA TYR A 60 25.00 2.34 -6.17
C TYR A 60 24.93 0.84 -5.89
N PRO A 61 24.99 0.41 -4.62
CA PRO A 61 24.81 -0.99 -4.28
C PRO A 61 23.47 -1.52 -4.78
N ALA A 62 23.50 -2.72 -5.36
CA ALA A 62 22.34 -3.56 -5.64
C ALA A 62 22.51 -4.87 -4.87
N ASP A 63 22.36 -4.77 -3.56
CA ASP A 63 22.67 -5.82 -2.58
C ASP A 63 21.45 -6.35 -1.82
N GLY A 64 20.25 -5.82 -2.11
CA GLY A 64 19.02 -6.20 -1.40
C GLY A 64 18.92 -5.71 0.04
N LYS A 65 19.83 -4.83 0.52
CA LYS A 65 19.96 -4.44 1.93
C LYS A 65 20.15 -2.93 2.13
N THR A 66 21.03 -2.31 1.34
CA THR A 66 21.32 -0.89 1.42
C THR A 66 20.05 -0.11 1.12
N ALA A 67 19.73 0.90 1.93
CA ALA A 67 18.55 1.73 1.72
C ALA A 67 18.90 3.21 1.59
N TYR A 68 18.21 3.90 0.68
CA TYR A 68 18.28 5.35 0.52
C TYR A 68 16.88 5.93 0.63
N GLN A 69 16.68 6.90 1.54
CA GLN A 69 15.35 7.47 1.80
C GLN A 69 14.27 6.40 2.05
N ASP A 70 14.66 5.33 2.75
CA ASP A 70 13.88 4.13 3.04
C ASP A 70 13.54 3.22 1.83
N LYS A 71 14.21 3.37 0.69
CA LYS A 71 14.07 2.48 -0.47
C LYS A 71 15.18 1.45 -0.42
N ILE A 72 14.86 0.18 -0.18
CA ILE A 72 15.84 -0.90 -0.16
C ILE A 72 16.25 -1.19 -1.60
N MET A 73 17.54 -1.02 -1.89
CA MET A 73 18.09 -1.26 -3.23
C MET A 73 17.90 -2.72 -3.64
N PRO A 74 17.64 -3.01 -4.93
CA PRO A 74 17.35 -4.36 -5.42
C PRO A 74 18.56 -5.30 -5.26
N LEU A 75 18.31 -6.62 -5.29
CA LEU A 75 19.34 -7.58 -5.71
C LEU A 75 19.54 -7.52 -7.24
N GLY A 76 20.79 -7.72 -7.67
CA GLY A 76 21.13 -8.00 -9.06
C GLY A 76 20.38 -9.23 -9.58
N TRP A 77 20.00 -9.21 -10.86
CA TRP A 77 19.29 -10.31 -11.51
C TRP A 77 19.79 -10.54 -12.94
N GLU A 78 20.02 -11.81 -13.28
CA GLU A 78 20.48 -12.24 -14.61
C GLU A 78 19.76 -13.53 -14.99
N ALA A 79 19.42 -13.68 -16.28
CA ALA A 79 18.84 -14.88 -16.86
C ALA A 79 19.11 -14.91 -18.37
N THR A 80 19.34 -16.09 -18.92
CA THR A 80 19.45 -16.31 -20.38
C THR A 80 18.39 -17.27 -20.89
N THR A 81 17.81 -18.08 -20.01
CA THR A 81 16.79 -19.07 -20.30
C THR A 81 15.67 -19.02 -19.27
N GLY A 82 14.45 -19.25 -19.73
CA GLY A 82 13.26 -19.25 -18.90
C GLY A 82 12.10 -19.83 -19.68
N LYS A 83 11.75 -21.09 -19.46
CA LYS A 83 10.76 -21.79 -20.27
C LYS A 83 9.74 -22.54 -19.42
N LEU A 84 8.48 -22.43 -19.82
CA LEU A 84 7.36 -23.20 -19.28
C LEU A 84 6.75 -24.04 -20.41
N THR A 85 6.94 -25.35 -20.35
CA THR A 85 6.43 -26.30 -21.36
C THR A 85 5.38 -27.21 -20.74
N ILE A 86 4.18 -27.24 -21.30
CA ILE A 86 3.10 -28.14 -20.84
C ILE A 86 3.37 -29.56 -21.32
N LEU A 87 3.35 -30.53 -20.40
CA LEU A 87 3.57 -31.94 -20.69
C LEU A 87 2.25 -32.71 -20.80
N SER A 88 1.28 -32.38 -19.96
CA SER A 88 -0.08 -32.93 -20.04
C SER A 88 -1.11 -31.99 -19.41
N GLY A 89 -2.33 -32.01 -19.94
CA GLY A 89 -3.45 -31.24 -19.42
C GLY A 89 -4.66 -31.33 -20.35
N PHE A 90 -5.87 -31.22 -19.81
CA PHE A 90 -7.09 -31.34 -20.61
C PHE A 90 -7.14 -30.24 -21.70
N GLY A 91 -7.19 -30.64 -22.98
CA GLY A 91 -7.29 -29.71 -24.10
C GLY A 91 -6.03 -28.88 -24.37
N LEU A 92 -4.88 -29.31 -23.83
CA LEU A 92 -3.57 -28.73 -24.09
C LEU A 92 -2.70 -29.77 -24.81
N GLU A 93 -2.04 -29.36 -25.88
CA GLU A 93 -1.12 -30.23 -26.62
C GLU A 93 0.16 -30.48 -25.78
N PRO A 94 0.60 -31.74 -25.63
CA PRO A 94 1.89 -32.05 -25.04
C PRO A 94 3.03 -31.36 -25.82
N GLY A 95 3.93 -30.70 -25.11
CA GLY A 95 5.02 -29.90 -25.70
C GLY A 95 4.65 -28.45 -25.98
N LEU A 96 3.41 -28.01 -25.71
CA LEU A 96 3.02 -26.60 -25.83
C LEU A 96 3.88 -25.71 -24.92
N VAL A 97 4.60 -24.77 -25.52
CA VAL A 97 5.37 -23.75 -24.80
C VAL A 97 4.42 -22.61 -24.42
N ALA A 98 4.19 -22.43 -23.12
CA ALA A 98 3.30 -21.40 -22.60
C ALA A 98 4.02 -20.08 -22.30
N ALA A 99 5.32 -20.15 -22.00
CA ALA A 99 6.19 -18.99 -21.77
C ALA A 99 7.61 -19.33 -22.22
N ASP A 100 8.27 -18.41 -22.92
CA ASP A 100 9.67 -18.55 -23.35
C ASP A 100 10.39 -17.20 -23.31
N PHE A 101 11.35 -17.06 -22.39
CA PHE A 101 12.17 -15.86 -22.19
C PHE A 101 12.95 -15.46 -23.44
N GLN A 102 13.38 -16.45 -24.24
CA GLN A 102 14.17 -16.20 -25.44
C GLN A 102 13.30 -15.70 -26.60
N GLU A 103 12.00 -16.02 -26.59
CA GLU A 103 11.03 -15.46 -27.54
C GLU A 103 10.62 -14.03 -27.13
N HIS A 104 10.34 -13.83 -25.84
CA HIS A 104 10.09 -12.49 -25.29
C HIS A 104 10.51 -12.41 -23.82
N PRO A 105 11.37 -11.47 -23.41
CA PRO A 105 11.90 -11.42 -22.05
C PRO A 105 10.81 -11.38 -20.97
N PHE A 106 9.68 -10.71 -21.21
CA PHE A 106 8.61 -10.56 -20.20
C PHE A 106 8.02 -11.89 -19.72
N HIS A 107 8.26 -12.99 -20.44
CA HIS A 107 7.81 -14.31 -20.02
C HIS A 107 8.43 -14.80 -18.71
N LEU A 108 9.66 -14.41 -18.39
CA LEU A 108 10.27 -14.72 -17.09
C LEU A 108 10.25 -13.46 -16.22
N ILE A 109 9.61 -13.56 -15.06
CA ILE A 109 9.46 -12.41 -14.16
C ILE A 109 10.78 -12.21 -13.42
N LYS A 110 11.29 -10.96 -13.45
CA LYS A 110 12.49 -10.54 -12.72
C LYS A 110 12.38 -10.90 -11.25
N GLY A 111 13.49 -11.39 -10.68
CA GLY A 111 13.52 -11.99 -9.36
C GLY A 111 13.29 -13.50 -9.35
N SER A 112 12.97 -14.15 -10.47
CA SER A 112 12.95 -15.61 -10.54
C SER A 112 14.31 -16.23 -10.22
N VAL A 113 14.32 -17.43 -9.64
CA VAL A 113 15.52 -18.26 -9.48
C VAL A 113 15.55 -19.40 -10.49
N GLY A 114 16.73 -20.00 -10.64
CA GLY A 114 16.98 -21.11 -11.53
C GLY A 114 16.36 -22.42 -11.07
N THR A 115 16.29 -23.37 -11.98
CA THR A 115 15.90 -24.77 -11.76
C THR A 115 17.12 -25.67 -11.75
N ALA A 116 16.95 -26.94 -11.36
CA ALA A 116 17.97 -27.95 -11.61
C ALA A 116 18.34 -28.04 -13.12
N PRO A 117 19.59 -28.40 -13.47
CA PRO A 117 19.98 -28.61 -14.86
C PRO A 117 19.06 -29.59 -15.59
N GLY A 118 18.58 -29.22 -16.78
CA GLY A 118 17.61 -30.01 -17.56
C GLY A 118 16.13 -29.76 -17.19
N GLY A 119 15.87 -28.88 -16.24
CA GLY A 119 14.52 -28.46 -15.82
C GLY A 119 13.88 -29.38 -14.79
N GLU A 120 12.78 -28.90 -14.22
CA GLU A 120 12.00 -29.59 -13.19
C GLU A 120 10.60 -29.93 -13.74
N ILE A 121 10.14 -31.16 -13.50
CA ILE A 121 8.75 -31.55 -13.80
C ILE A 121 7.90 -31.19 -12.59
N VAL A 122 6.89 -30.34 -12.80
CA VAL A 122 6.06 -29.77 -11.75
C VAL A 122 4.58 -30.00 -12.05
N ARG A 123 3.78 -30.10 -10.99
CA ARG A 123 2.32 -29.97 -11.09
C ARG A 123 1.98 -28.49 -11.25
N VAL A 124 0.94 -28.20 -12.03
CA VAL A 124 0.32 -26.87 -12.06
C VAL A 124 -1.02 -26.94 -11.33
N LEU A 125 -1.25 -26.00 -10.42
CA LEU A 125 -2.47 -25.90 -9.62
C LEU A 125 -3.17 -24.55 -9.88
N ALA A 126 -4.50 -24.54 -9.82
CA ALA A 126 -5.23 -23.29 -9.61
C ALA A 126 -5.01 -22.78 -8.18
N TYR A 127 -5.12 -21.47 -7.97
CA TYR A 127 -4.98 -20.85 -6.65
C TYR A 127 -5.91 -21.50 -5.60
N GLU A 128 -7.17 -21.72 -5.95
CA GLU A 128 -8.17 -22.33 -5.06
C GLU A 128 -7.88 -23.80 -4.74
N GLN A 129 -7.24 -24.52 -5.67
CA GLN A 129 -6.80 -25.90 -5.43
C GLN A 129 -5.67 -25.92 -4.40
N ALA A 130 -4.70 -25.00 -4.52
CA ALA A 130 -3.58 -24.88 -3.58
C ALA A 130 -4.04 -24.52 -2.15
N LEU A 131 -5.09 -23.71 -1.99
CA LEU A 131 -5.62 -23.32 -0.68
C LEU A 131 -6.49 -24.39 0.01
N SER A 132 -6.94 -25.41 -0.72
CA SER A 132 -7.91 -26.37 -0.21
C SER A 132 -7.27 -27.73 0.11
N LEU A 133 -7.60 -28.77 -0.65
CA LEU A 133 -7.17 -30.15 -0.37
C LEU A 133 -5.82 -30.49 -1.00
N ALA A 134 -5.44 -29.86 -2.11
CA ALA A 134 -4.21 -30.21 -2.81
C ALA A 134 -2.97 -29.85 -1.99
N ASP A 135 -1.93 -30.67 -2.11
CA ASP A 135 -0.59 -30.33 -1.65
C ASP A 135 0.05 -29.40 -2.69
N ALA A 136 0.38 -28.17 -2.28
CA ALA A 136 1.02 -27.17 -3.12
C ALA A 136 2.55 -27.30 -3.15
N LYS A 137 3.13 -28.18 -2.34
CA LYS A 137 4.57 -28.39 -2.28
C LYS A 137 5.15 -28.70 -3.67
N ASP A 138 6.17 -27.93 -4.02
CA ASP A 138 6.93 -27.99 -5.28
C ASP A 138 6.09 -27.75 -6.55
N ALA A 139 4.85 -27.27 -6.43
CA ALA A 139 3.97 -26.98 -7.57
C ALA A 139 4.14 -25.55 -8.09
N MET A 140 3.86 -25.35 -9.37
CA MET A 140 3.58 -24.03 -9.93
C MET A 140 2.09 -23.70 -9.73
N VAL A 141 1.78 -22.49 -9.31
CA VAL A 141 0.39 -22.09 -9.04
C VAL A 141 -0.02 -20.95 -9.97
N MET A 142 -1.17 -21.08 -10.63
CA MET A 142 -1.76 -19.98 -11.38
C MET A 142 -2.14 -18.84 -10.43
N ALA A 143 -1.65 -17.64 -10.72
CA ALA A 143 -1.97 -16.45 -9.94
C ALA A 143 -3.51 -16.24 -9.91
N PRO A 144 -4.07 -15.84 -8.77
CA PRO A 144 -5.48 -15.45 -8.69
C PRO A 144 -5.72 -14.14 -9.46
N GLN A 145 -6.87 -14.04 -10.14
CA GLN A 145 -7.24 -12.80 -10.83
C GLN A 145 -7.61 -11.70 -9.84
N GLY A 146 -7.25 -10.46 -10.15
CA GLY A 146 -7.65 -9.27 -9.37
C GLY A 146 -6.93 -9.09 -8.03
N MET A 147 -5.90 -9.88 -7.72
CA MET A 147 -5.09 -9.72 -6.52
C MET A 147 -3.66 -9.28 -6.86
N ALA A 148 -3.08 -8.39 -6.05
CA ALA A 148 -1.67 -8.03 -6.19
C ALA A 148 -0.78 -9.20 -5.75
N PHE A 149 0.37 -9.38 -6.41
CA PHE A 149 1.30 -10.48 -6.13
C PHE A 149 1.75 -10.56 -4.67
N ARG A 150 2.07 -9.43 -4.04
CA ARG A 150 2.41 -9.33 -2.61
C ARG A 150 1.33 -9.85 -1.66
N ASP A 151 0.07 -9.86 -2.09
CA ASP A 151 -1.06 -10.29 -1.26
C ASP A 151 -1.27 -11.83 -1.32
N PHE A 152 -0.71 -12.54 -2.32
CA PHE A 152 -0.85 -13.99 -2.45
C PHE A 152 0.47 -14.77 -2.44
N LEU A 153 1.57 -14.20 -2.91
CA LEU A 153 2.85 -14.88 -3.04
C LEU A 153 3.37 -15.43 -1.69
N PRO A 154 3.37 -14.66 -0.59
CA PRO A 154 3.82 -15.19 0.71
C PRO A 154 3.00 -16.41 1.14
N THR A 155 1.70 -16.41 0.85
CA THR A 155 0.82 -17.54 1.16
C THR A 155 1.18 -18.78 0.35
N LEU A 156 1.47 -18.63 -0.94
CA LEU A 156 1.88 -19.78 -1.77
C LEU A 156 3.24 -20.34 -1.34
N LEU A 157 4.18 -19.47 -0.98
CA LEU A 157 5.49 -19.88 -0.48
C LEU A 157 5.41 -20.53 0.90
N ASP A 158 4.50 -20.10 1.78
CA ASP A 158 4.21 -20.77 3.05
C ASP A 158 3.68 -22.20 2.84
N LEU A 159 2.94 -22.43 1.74
CA LEU A 159 2.44 -23.74 1.35
C LEU A 159 3.48 -24.60 0.60
N GLY A 160 4.70 -24.08 0.40
CA GLY A 160 5.79 -24.77 -0.28
C GLY A 160 5.72 -24.75 -1.80
N ALA A 161 4.92 -23.85 -2.41
CA ALA A 161 4.87 -23.72 -3.86
C ALA A 161 6.24 -23.36 -4.45
N ARG A 162 6.57 -23.95 -5.60
CA ARG A 162 7.82 -23.71 -6.33
C ARG A 162 7.85 -22.32 -6.98
N GLY A 163 6.66 -21.82 -7.34
CA GLY A 163 6.54 -20.66 -8.20
C GLY A 163 5.14 -20.34 -8.66
N VAL A 164 5.03 -19.32 -9.52
CA VAL A 164 3.75 -18.73 -9.95
C VAL A 164 3.70 -18.58 -11.47
N ILE A 165 2.50 -18.77 -12.04
CA ILE A 165 2.20 -18.44 -13.43
C ILE A 165 1.17 -17.31 -13.42
N SER A 166 1.50 -16.14 -13.97
CA SER A 166 0.62 -14.98 -14.05
C SER A 166 0.10 -14.81 -15.47
N ASP A 167 -1.20 -14.62 -15.62
CA ASP A 167 -1.85 -14.20 -16.86
C ASP A 167 -2.42 -12.77 -16.75
N PHE A 168 -2.04 -12.04 -15.70
CA PHE A 168 -2.47 -10.66 -15.49
C PHE A 168 -1.92 -9.76 -16.59
N ALA A 169 -2.80 -8.96 -17.20
CA ALA A 169 -2.45 -7.80 -17.99
C ALA A 169 -3.53 -6.73 -17.77
N LYS A 170 -3.14 -5.46 -17.56
CA LYS A 170 -4.10 -4.37 -17.29
C LYS A 170 -5.12 -4.19 -18.43
N ASN A 171 -4.70 -4.48 -19.65
CA ASN A 171 -5.41 -4.35 -20.91
C ASN A 171 -5.74 -5.71 -21.55
N ALA A 172 -5.94 -6.76 -20.75
CA ALA A 172 -6.16 -8.13 -21.22
C ALA A 172 -7.30 -8.30 -22.25
N ALA A 173 -8.36 -7.47 -22.15
CA ALA A 173 -9.47 -7.52 -23.09
C ALA A 173 -9.11 -6.96 -24.48
N ASP A 174 -8.26 -5.93 -24.52
CA ASP A 174 -7.83 -5.28 -25.75
C ASP A 174 -6.66 -6.02 -26.41
N GLU A 175 -5.75 -6.57 -25.60
CA GLU A 175 -4.53 -7.26 -26.05
C GLU A 175 -4.41 -8.64 -25.40
N PRO A 176 -5.22 -9.62 -25.83
CA PRO A 176 -5.23 -10.98 -25.24
C PRO A 176 -3.92 -11.75 -25.48
N ASP A 177 -3.11 -11.30 -26.43
CA ASP A 177 -1.77 -11.83 -26.75
C ASP A 177 -0.63 -10.91 -26.29
N GLY A 178 -0.95 -9.87 -25.51
CA GLY A 178 0.04 -9.03 -24.84
C GLY A 178 0.57 -9.70 -23.57
N ILE A 179 1.86 -9.50 -23.28
CA ILE A 179 2.50 -10.00 -22.06
C ILE A 179 2.73 -8.80 -21.16
N GLN A 180 2.30 -8.91 -19.91
CA GLN A 180 2.56 -7.90 -18.89
C GLN A 180 4.01 -8.03 -18.40
N TRP A 181 4.75 -6.93 -18.50
CA TRP A 181 5.99 -6.76 -17.78
C TRP A 181 5.73 -6.42 -16.31
N CYS A 182 6.58 -6.96 -15.45
CA CYS A 182 6.52 -6.81 -14.01
C CYS A 182 7.92 -6.47 -13.51
N ASN A 183 8.05 -5.38 -12.75
CA ASN A 183 9.29 -4.94 -12.13
C ASN A 183 9.99 -6.06 -11.34
N ALA A 184 9.23 -6.73 -10.47
CA ALA A 184 9.51 -8.05 -9.91
C ALA A 184 8.25 -8.56 -9.19
N PHE A 185 8.25 -9.84 -8.82
CA PHE A 185 7.36 -10.31 -7.75
C PHE A 185 8.09 -10.24 -6.41
N THR A 186 7.46 -9.68 -5.39
CA THR A 186 8.01 -9.52 -4.05
C THR A 186 7.03 -10.00 -3.00
N GLU A 187 7.52 -10.39 -1.84
CA GLU A 187 6.69 -10.79 -0.69
C GLU A 187 6.18 -9.59 0.12
N ARG A 188 6.67 -8.37 -0.20
CA ARG A 188 6.48 -7.14 0.57
C ARG A 188 6.13 -5.96 -0.34
N SER A 189 6.27 -4.73 0.17
CA SER A 189 5.95 -3.49 -0.56
C SER A 189 6.99 -3.10 -1.61
N ASN A 190 8.24 -3.58 -1.49
CA ASN A 190 9.32 -3.26 -2.44
C ASN A 190 8.92 -3.64 -3.87
N TRP A 191 9.42 -2.90 -4.86
CA TRP A 191 9.16 -3.18 -6.29
C TRP A 191 10.14 -4.19 -6.88
N HIS A 192 11.27 -4.39 -6.22
CA HIS A 192 12.28 -5.37 -6.60
C HIS A 192 12.59 -6.32 -5.45
N VAL A 193 13.10 -7.50 -5.82
CA VAL A 193 13.49 -8.54 -4.87
C VAL A 193 14.67 -8.07 -4.02
N THR A 194 14.55 -8.31 -2.72
CA THR A 194 15.54 -8.02 -1.68
C THR A 194 16.07 -9.32 -1.06
N VAL A 195 17.01 -9.26 -0.12
CA VAL A 195 17.48 -10.47 0.58
C VAL A 195 16.43 -11.11 1.49
N ASP A 196 15.38 -10.38 1.82
CA ASP A 196 14.30 -10.86 2.68
C ASP A 196 13.25 -11.67 1.91
N ASP A 197 13.28 -11.67 0.59
CA ASP A 197 12.34 -12.39 -0.28
C ASP A 197 12.83 -13.82 -0.56
N ARG A 198 11.96 -14.80 -0.31
CA ARG A 198 12.24 -16.22 -0.53
C ARG A 198 12.42 -16.53 -2.02
N ALA A 199 13.06 -17.67 -2.29
CA ALA A 199 13.27 -18.17 -3.64
C ALA A 199 11.95 -18.61 -4.29
N PHE A 200 11.74 -18.22 -5.55
CA PHE A 200 10.61 -18.64 -6.37
C PHE A 200 10.99 -18.55 -7.85
N THR A 201 10.29 -19.28 -8.72
CA THR A 201 10.37 -19.11 -10.18
C THR A 201 9.01 -18.64 -10.69
N ALA A 202 8.94 -17.58 -11.49
CA ALA A 202 7.66 -17.03 -11.91
C ALA A 202 7.64 -16.66 -13.40
N PHE A 203 6.52 -16.99 -14.05
CA PHE A 203 6.32 -16.75 -15.48
C PHE A 203 5.12 -15.85 -15.71
N SER A 204 5.23 -14.92 -16.65
CA SER A 204 4.06 -14.28 -17.27
C SER A 204 3.68 -15.05 -18.53
N VAL A 205 2.39 -15.32 -18.71
CA VAL A 205 1.81 -15.85 -19.95
C VAL A 205 0.82 -14.84 -20.51
N THR A 206 0.47 -14.95 -21.79
CA THR A 206 -0.57 -14.08 -22.35
C THR A 206 -1.94 -14.38 -21.70
N PRO A 207 -2.86 -13.39 -21.62
CA PRO A 207 -4.23 -13.64 -21.15
C PRO A 207 -4.93 -14.79 -21.87
N ALA A 208 -4.74 -14.93 -23.19
CA ALA A 208 -5.28 -16.03 -23.97
C ALA A 208 -4.72 -17.41 -23.53
N MET A 209 -3.41 -17.49 -23.27
CA MET A 209 -2.80 -18.71 -22.73
C MET A 209 -3.27 -19.01 -21.31
N GLY A 210 -3.37 -17.97 -20.46
CA GLY A 210 -3.93 -18.08 -19.11
C GLY A 210 -5.34 -18.67 -19.09
N ALA A 211 -6.21 -18.20 -19.97
CA ALA A 211 -7.57 -18.73 -20.13
C ALA A 211 -7.57 -20.22 -20.50
N ARG A 212 -6.67 -20.67 -21.38
CA ARG A 212 -6.50 -22.08 -21.74
C ARG A 212 -6.04 -22.92 -20.55
N LEU A 213 -5.02 -22.45 -19.81
CA LEU A 213 -4.50 -23.13 -18.61
C LEU A 213 -5.59 -23.27 -17.54
N ARG A 214 -6.34 -22.20 -17.26
CA ARG A 214 -7.45 -22.23 -16.29
C ARG A 214 -8.53 -23.23 -16.68
N LYS A 215 -8.89 -23.30 -17.97
CA LYS A 215 -9.86 -24.30 -18.47
C LYS A 215 -9.36 -25.73 -18.29
N ALA A 216 -8.07 -25.98 -18.48
CA ALA A 216 -7.46 -27.29 -18.26
C ALA A 216 -7.46 -27.66 -16.77
N LEU A 217 -7.04 -26.74 -15.89
CA LEU A 217 -7.00 -26.93 -14.43
C LEU A 217 -8.38 -27.19 -13.81
N ALA A 218 -9.43 -26.60 -14.39
CA ALA A 218 -10.81 -26.85 -13.98
C ALA A 218 -11.29 -28.29 -14.32
N ARG A 219 -10.59 -29.00 -15.21
CA ARG A 219 -10.99 -30.32 -15.71
C ARG A 219 -10.07 -31.46 -15.28
N GLY A 220 -8.91 -31.18 -14.71
CA GLY A 220 -7.99 -32.21 -14.22
C GLY A 220 -6.59 -31.69 -13.93
N ALA A 221 -5.69 -32.63 -13.67
CA ALA A 221 -4.29 -32.34 -13.41
C ALA A 221 -3.60 -31.76 -14.66
N VAL A 222 -2.74 -30.78 -14.44
CA VAL A 222 -1.82 -30.26 -15.45
C VAL A 222 -0.39 -30.52 -14.95
N THR A 223 0.47 -31.01 -15.84
CA THR A 223 1.90 -31.16 -15.57
C THR A 223 2.70 -30.36 -16.58
N ALA A 224 3.79 -29.76 -16.12
CA ALA A 224 4.65 -28.93 -16.94
C ALA A 224 6.13 -29.20 -16.61
N ARG A 225 7.00 -28.85 -17.54
CA ARG A 225 8.44 -28.70 -17.30
C ARG A 225 8.73 -27.20 -17.19
N ILE A 226 9.45 -26.82 -16.14
CA ILE A 226 10.03 -25.48 -15.99
C ILE A 226 11.54 -25.55 -16.14
N GLU A 227 12.11 -24.59 -16.85
CA GLU A 227 13.55 -24.43 -17.06
C GLU A 227 13.90 -22.97 -16.80
N SER A 228 14.93 -22.70 -16.01
CA SER A 228 15.42 -21.35 -15.73
C SER A 228 16.87 -21.41 -15.26
N ASP A 229 17.72 -20.53 -15.77
CA ASP A 229 19.08 -20.29 -15.24
C ASP A 229 19.16 -19.01 -14.41
N ALA A 230 18.00 -18.41 -14.10
CA ALA A 230 17.94 -17.12 -13.44
C ALA A 230 18.62 -17.12 -12.08
N ARG A 231 19.34 -16.04 -11.76
CA ARG A 231 20.04 -15.91 -10.48
C ARG A 231 19.91 -14.52 -9.91
N ARG A 232 19.84 -14.47 -8.58
CA ARG A 232 19.91 -13.26 -7.77
C ARG A 232 21.32 -13.15 -7.20
N PHE A 233 21.93 -11.97 -7.18
CA PHE A 233 23.28 -11.76 -6.66
C PHE A 233 23.50 -10.32 -6.22
N GLU A 234 24.43 -10.10 -5.28
CA GLU A 234 24.86 -8.76 -4.91
C GLU A 234 25.75 -8.17 -6.03
N THR A 235 25.48 -6.93 -6.42
CA THR A 235 26.20 -6.20 -7.48
C THR A 235 26.01 -4.69 -7.29
N THR A 236 26.17 -3.90 -8.35
CA THR A 236 25.79 -2.48 -8.42
C THR A 236 24.71 -2.21 -9.45
N VAL A 237 23.99 -1.11 -9.28
CA VAL A 237 23.16 -0.50 -10.33
C VAL A 237 23.75 0.86 -10.71
N ASP A 238 23.80 1.13 -12.00
CA ASP A 238 24.36 2.38 -12.53
C ASP A 238 23.30 3.49 -12.50
N LEU A 239 23.76 4.73 -12.38
CA LEU A 239 22.98 5.94 -12.56
C LEU A 239 23.82 6.91 -13.38
N VAL A 240 23.26 7.41 -14.48
CA VAL A 240 23.91 8.39 -15.36
C VAL A 240 23.50 9.78 -14.92
N THR A 241 24.44 10.72 -14.83
CA THR A 241 24.14 12.12 -14.56
C THR A 241 24.98 13.04 -15.44
N ALA A 242 24.46 14.24 -15.71
CA ALA A 242 25.21 15.31 -16.37
C ALA A 242 24.80 16.67 -15.80
N LEU A 243 25.69 17.67 -15.91
CA LEU A 243 25.44 19.04 -15.44
C LEU A 243 25.74 20.05 -16.54
N VAL A 244 24.73 20.80 -16.97
CA VAL A 244 24.91 22.03 -17.75
C VAL A 244 25.03 23.20 -16.76
N PRO A 245 26.20 23.84 -16.61
CA PRO A 245 26.39 24.90 -15.63
C PRO A 245 25.64 26.18 -16.02
N GLY A 246 24.89 26.73 -15.06
CA GLY A 246 24.28 28.05 -15.16
C GLY A 246 25.21 29.14 -14.62
N ARG A 247 24.70 30.38 -14.54
CA ARG A 247 25.37 31.48 -13.82
C ARG A 247 25.40 31.22 -12.32
N ARG A 248 24.37 30.53 -11.81
CA ARG A 248 24.21 30.10 -10.44
C ARG A 248 24.41 28.60 -10.29
N LYS A 249 24.88 28.21 -9.10
CA LYS A 249 25.13 26.83 -8.75
C LYS A 249 23.86 26.06 -8.39
N GLU A 250 22.78 26.75 -8.01
CA GLU A 250 21.52 26.06 -7.74
C GLU A 250 21.04 25.34 -9.00
N GLU A 251 20.57 24.11 -8.81
CA GLU A 251 20.24 23.19 -9.87
C GLU A 251 18.72 23.09 -10.09
N PHE A 252 18.30 22.92 -11.33
CA PHE A 252 16.98 22.38 -11.69
C PHE A 252 17.17 20.98 -12.27
N TRP A 253 16.42 20.01 -11.78
CA TRP A 253 16.63 18.60 -12.10
C TRP A 253 15.67 18.14 -13.20
N ILE A 254 16.19 17.48 -14.23
CA ILE A 254 15.40 16.66 -15.15
C ILE A 254 15.62 15.21 -14.76
N LEU A 255 14.53 14.54 -14.41
CA LEU A 255 14.49 13.15 -14.00
C LEU A 255 13.93 12.34 -15.17
N ALA A 256 14.56 11.23 -15.48
CA ALA A 256 14.01 10.22 -16.36
C ALA A 256 14.58 8.88 -15.93
N HIS A 257 13.77 7.82 -15.87
CA HIS A 257 14.29 6.52 -15.46
C HIS A 257 14.86 5.73 -16.63
N LEU A 258 15.89 4.95 -16.33
CA LEU A 258 16.43 3.90 -17.18
C LEU A 258 15.92 2.55 -16.66
N TYR A 259 16.12 1.52 -17.47
CA TYR A 259 16.03 0.09 -17.09
C TYR A 259 14.64 -0.55 -17.16
N GLU A 260 13.65 0.22 -17.57
CA GLU A 260 12.35 -0.30 -17.93
C GLU A 260 12.32 -0.66 -19.44
N PRO A 261 11.92 -1.90 -19.80
CA PRO A 261 12.11 -2.46 -21.14
C PRO A 261 11.07 -1.98 -22.17
N LEU A 262 10.71 -0.70 -22.16
CA LEU A 262 9.64 -0.13 -22.98
C LEU A 262 10.07 1.22 -23.58
N SER A 263 9.55 1.53 -24.77
CA SER A 263 9.94 2.77 -25.47
C SER A 263 9.42 4.02 -24.77
N ASN A 264 8.17 4.00 -24.31
CA ASN A 264 7.54 5.12 -23.59
C ASN A 264 7.82 5.12 -22.09
N ASP A 265 8.43 4.06 -21.57
CA ASP A 265 8.55 3.77 -20.14
C ASP A 265 9.91 3.09 -19.93
N ASN A 266 11.03 3.83 -19.97
CA ASN A 266 11.13 5.29 -20.16
C ASN A 266 12.35 5.73 -20.99
N SER A 267 12.79 4.89 -21.94
CA SER A 267 13.82 5.24 -22.91
C SER A 267 13.54 6.56 -23.66
N ALA A 268 12.26 6.88 -23.92
CA ALA A 268 11.85 8.16 -24.52
C ALA A 268 12.12 9.36 -23.61
N GLY A 269 11.88 9.26 -22.29
CA GLY A 269 12.16 10.33 -21.34
C GLY A 269 13.63 10.70 -21.30
N VAL A 270 14.52 9.69 -21.27
CA VAL A 270 15.98 9.89 -21.29
C VAL A 270 16.43 10.62 -22.55
N ALA A 271 15.98 10.16 -23.73
CA ALA A 271 16.33 10.81 -25.00
C ALA A 271 15.81 12.27 -25.08
N ALA A 272 14.59 12.52 -24.60
CA ALA A 272 14.01 13.86 -24.55
C ALA A 272 14.71 14.78 -23.55
N ALA A 273 15.18 14.26 -22.41
CA ALA A 273 15.93 15.01 -21.41
C ALA A 273 17.29 15.47 -21.94
N ILE A 274 18.02 14.59 -22.63
CA ILE A 274 19.29 14.93 -23.30
C ILE A 274 19.08 16.02 -24.35
N GLU A 275 18.04 15.87 -25.18
CA GLU A 275 17.72 16.85 -26.21
C GLU A 275 17.25 18.19 -25.63
N THR A 276 16.55 18.17 -24.49
CA THR A 276 16.20 19.38 -23.73
C THR A 276 17.46 20.13 -23.29
N ALA A 277 18.44 19.42 -22.71
CA ALA A 277 19.70 20.05 -22.29
C ALA A 277 20.47 20.66 -23.47
N ARG A 278 20.49 19.97 -24.62
CA ARG A 278 21.08 20.50 -25.86
C ARG A 278 20.39 21.80 -26.30
N LEU A 279 19.05 21.85 -26.26
CA LEU A 279 18.28 23.05 -26.59
C LEU A 279 18.58 24.20 -25.63
N MET A 280 18.73 23.93 -24.32
CA MET A 280 19.13 24.94 -23.34
C MET A 280 20.52 25.51 -23.65
N MET A 281 21.50 24.65 -23.91
CA MET A 281 22.86 25.07 -24.29
C MET A 281 22.88 25.94 -25.54
N ALA A 282 22.00 25.66 -26.51
CA ALA A 282 21.87 26.45 -27.73
C ALA A 282 21.30 27.86 -27.49
N GLN A 283 20.66 28.13 -26.35
CA GLN A 283 20.19 29.47 -25.97
C GLN A 283 21.26 30.31 -25.26
N GLY A 284 22.44 29.73 -24.99
CA GLY A 284 23.49 30.36 -24.20
C GLY A 284 23.40 30.00 -22.71
N GLN A 285 24.19 30.68 -21.89
CA GLN A 285 24.28 30.36 -20.46
C GLN A 285 23.02 30.82 -19.70
N GLN A 286 22.26 29.86 -19.22
CA GLN A 286 21.07 30.04 -18.39
C GLN A 286 21.40 30.55 -16.96
N GLU A 287 20.38 31.00 -16.23
CA GLU A 287 20.57 31.51 -14.86
C GLU A 287 20.90 30.37 -13.88
N PHE A 288 20.08 29.33 -13.81
CA PHE A 288 20.28 28.19 -12.91
C PHE A 288 20.92 26.99 -13.62
N SER A 289 21.73 26.20 -12.91
CA SER A 289 22.33 25.01 -13.49
C SER A 289 21.27 23.95 -13.81
N LEU A 290 21.44 23.19 -14.89
CA LEU A 290 20.52 22.11 -15.28
C LEU A 290 21.20 20.76 -15.04
N ARG A 291 20.57 19.91 -14.24
CA ARG A 291 21.07 18.59 -13.85
C ARG A 291 20.21 17.51 -14.51
N LEU A 292 20.83 16.59 -15.22
CA LEU A 292 20.18 15.39 -15.75
C LEU A 292 20.46 14.22 -14.81
N ILE A 293 19.45 13.42 -14.48
CA ILE A 293 19.55 12.25 -13.61
C ILE A 293 18.79 11.10 -14.24
N PHE A 294 19.53 10.07 -14.66
CA PHE A 294 18.99 8.87 -15.28
C PHE A 294 19.36 7.64 -14.45
N GLY A 295 18.39 7.01 -13.80
CA GLY A 295 18.66 5.86 -12.93
C GLY A 295 17.48 4.92 -12.87
N LEU A 296 17.60 3.88 -12.04
CA LEU A 296 16.49 2.99 -11.76
C LEU A 296 15.32 3.79 -11.19
N GLU A 297 14.13 3.64 -11.76
CA GLU A 297 12.91 4.35 -11.35
C GLU A 297 12.78 4.33 -9.82
N TYR A 298 12.48 5.50 -9.23
CA TYR A 298 12.30 5.69 -7.79
C TYR A 298 13.57 5.49 -6.92
N TYR A 299 14.25 4.34 -7.01
CA TYR A 299 15.45 3.96 -6.25
C TYR A 299 16.68 4.81 -6.62
N GLY A 300 16.89 5.03 -7.92
CA GLY A 300 17.98 5.84 -8.47
C GLY A 300 17.85 7.30 -8.05
N PHE A 301 16.66 7.87 -8.14
CA PHE A 301 16.39 9.24 -7.71
C PHE A 301 16.59 9.42 -6.21
N ALA A 302 16.05 8.49 -5.40
CA ALA A 302 16.23 8.49 -3.95
C ALA A 302 17.70 8.37 -3.55
N SER A 303 18.47 7.50 -4.21
CA SER A 303 19.88 7.28 -3.91
C SER A 303 20.77 8.47 -4.30
N TYR A 304 20.50 9.11 -5.44
CA TYR A 304 21.19 10.34 -5.83
C TYR A 304 20.89 11.49 -4.88
N ALA A 305 19.61 11.72 -4.55
CA ALA A 305 19.21 12.77 -3.61
C ALA A 305 19.81 12.52 -2.21
N ALA A 306 19.76 11.29 -1.69
CA ALA A 306 20.33 10.95 -0.39
C ALA A 306 21.84 11.20 -0.30
N ARG A 307 22.60 10.97 -1.38
CA ARG A 307 24.04 11.29 -1.42
C ARG A 307 24.32 12.79 -1.43
N ARG A 308 23.39 13.62 -1.92
CA ARG A 308 23.47 15.08 -1.87
C ARG A 308 23.14 15.63 -0.47
N GLY A 309 22.31 14.92 0.28
CA GLY A 309 21.96 15.26 1.66
C GLY A 309 20.45 15.29 1.89
N ASN A 310 20.04 16.04 2.91
CA ASN A 310 18.64 16.21 3.31
C ASN A 310 18.22 17.67 3.10
N PHE A 311 16.92 17.93 2.89
CA PHE A 311 16.38 19.29 2.71
C PHE A 311 17.09 20.10 1.61
N LEU A 312 17.09 19.55 0.39
CA LEU A 312 17.84 20.05 -0.76
C LEU A 312 17.30 21.34 -1.36
N GLY A 313 16.18 21.88 -0.86
CA GLY A 313 15.54 23.09 -1.41
C GLY A 313 16.42 24.35 -1.42
N LYS A 314 17.56 24.38 -0.72
CA LYS A 314 18.56 25.47 -0.86
C LYS A 314 19.45 25.33 -2.09
N GLU A 315 19.72 24.11 -2.53
CA GLU A 315 20.61 23.78 -3.65
C GLU A 315 19.85 23.44 -4.93
N VAL A 316 18.61 22.96 -4.81
CA VAL A 316 17.79 22.51 -5.93
C VAL A 316 16.52 23.34 -5.95
N ILE A 317 16.28 24.07 -7.03
CA ILE A 317 15.13 24.98 -7.16
C ILE A 317 13.84 24.25 -7.51
N GLY A 318 13.95 23.02 -8.01
CA GLY A 318 12.85 22.14 -8.38
C GLY A 318 13.29 21.08 -9.39
N GLY A 319 12.34 20.28 -9.86
CA GLY A 319 12.57 19.29 -10.91
C GLY A 319 11.37 19.05 -11.80
N ILE A 320 11.61 18.34 -12.89
CA ILE A 320 10.61 17.85 -13.83
C ILE A 320 10.89 16.38 -14.13
N ASP A 321 9.86 15.55 -14.03
CA ASP A 321 9.93 14.15 -14.46
C ASP A 321 9.52 14.00 -15.93
N TYR A 322 10.31 13.25 -16.69
CA TYR A 322 10.14 12.96 -18.11
C TYR A 322 9.55 11.56 -18.36
N ASP A 323 8.99 10.92 -17.34
CA ASP A 323 8.26 9.67 -17.49
C ASP A 323 7.01 9.79 -18.37
N ALA A 324 6.79 8.75 -19.17
CA ALA A 324 5.68 8.61 -20.09
C ALA A 324 5.47 9.83 -21.02
N MET A 325 6.47 10.09 -21.86
CA MET A 325 6.46 11.17 -22.86
C MET A 325 5.26 11.13 -23.83
N TYR A 326 4.96 12.28 -24.44
CA TYR A 326 3.92 12.38 -25.48
C TYR A 326 4.42 11.81 -26.82
N LEU A 327 4.03 10.58 -27.14
CA LEU A 327 4.52 9.85 -28.34
C LEU A 327 3.49 9.65 -29.45
N ARG A 328 2.23 10.08 -29.26
CA ARG A 328 1.14 9.83 -30.21
C ARG A 328 0.20 11.02 -30.33
N ASN A 329 -0.24 11.36 -31.54
CA ASN A 329 -1.03 12.56 -31.79
C ASN A 329 -2.44 12.56 -31.17
N GLU A 330 -2.99 11.39 -30.86
CA GLU A 330 -4.30 11.25 -30.21
C GLU A 330 -4.26 11.35 -28.68
N TRP A 331 -3.07 11.49 -28.09
CA TRP A 331 -2.93 11.67 -26.65
C TRP A 331 -3.18 13.12 -26.24
N GLU A 332 -3.38 13.31 -24.94
CA GLU A 332 -3.33 14.62 -24.30
C GLU A 332 -2.17 14.61 -23.29
N ILE A 333 -1.89 15.75 -22.68
CA ILE A 333 -0.93 15.85 -21.56
C ILE A 333 -1.71 16.25 -20.31
N LEU A 334 -1.53 15.52 -19.23
CA LEU A 334 -1.87 15.95 -17.89
C LEU A 334 -0.62 16.55 -17.27
N PHE A 335 -0.63 17.86 -17.02
CA PHE A 335 0.49 18.56 -16.41
C PHE A 335 0.25 18.65 -14.92
N ASN A 336 0.93 17.79 -14.17
CA ASN A 336 0.82 17.77 -12.73
C ASN A 336 1.83 18.71 -12.07
N CYS A 337 1.33 19.56 -11.18
CA CYS A 337 2.16 20.45 -10.38
C CYS A 337 2.90 19.70 -9.25
N ALA A 338 3.96 20.35 -8.76
CA ALA A 338 4.65 19.89 -7.57
C ALA A 338 3.73 19.95 -6.35
N ALA A 339 3.83 18.92 -5.50
CA ALA A 339 3.10 18.85 -4.24
C ALA A 339 3.48 20.01 -3.30
N PRO A 340 2.59 20.40 -2.37
CA PRO A 340 2.79 21.57 -1.50
C PRO A 340 3.84 21.37 -0.39
N GLY A 341 4.51 20.22 -0.32
CA GLY A 341 5.54 19.92 0.68
C GLY A 341 6.77 20.81 0.58
N SER A 342 7.02 21.40 -0.60
CA SER A 342 8.11 22.34 -0.85
C SER A 342 7.64 23.49 -1.75
N PRO A 343 7.88 24.77 -1.38
CA PRO A 343 7.43 25.90 -2.19
C PRO A 343 8.08 25.95 -3.58
N PHE A 344 7.28 26.19 -4.62
CA PHE A 344 7.77 26.17 -6.01
C PHE A 344 7.06 27.17 -6.93
N TYR A 345 7.81 28.17 -7.40
CA TYR A 345 7.28 29.14 -8.34
C TYR A 345 6.92 28.54 -9.72
N GLY A 346 7.51 27.40 -10.09
CA GLY A 346 7.27 26.75 -11.37
C GLY A 346 5.85 26.22 -11.55
N ASN A 347 5.07 26.08 -10.46
CA ASN A 347 3.64 25.75 -10.51
C ASN A 347 2.82 26.83 -11.24
N TYR A 348 3.14 28.12 -11.04
CA TYR A 348 2.48 29.21 -11.78
C TYR A 348 2.86 29.21 -13.25
N LEU A 349 4.14 28.91 -13.55
CA LEU A 349 4.61 28.83 -14.92
C LEU A 349 3.94 27.67 -15.66
N ALA A 350 3.60 26.58 -14.98
CA ALA A 350 2.86 25.45 -15.55
C ALA A 350 1.42 25.83 -15.94
N ASP A 351 0.68 26.57 -15.10
CA ASP A 351 -0.68 27.07 -15.44
C ASP A 351 -0.64 28.02 -16.65
N ILE A 352 0.31 28.96 -16.64
CA ILE A 352 0.53 29.90 -17.75
C ILE A 352 0.88 29.13 -19.03
N PHE A 353 1.76 28.14 -18.93
CA PHE A 353 2.19 27.29 -20.03
C PHE A 353 1.03 26.50 -20.63
N ALA A 354 0.26 25.78 -19.80
CA ALA A 354 -0.90 25.02 -20.23
C ALA A 354 -1.96 25.93 -20.86
N THR A 355 -2.22 27.09 -20.26
CA THR A 355 -3.18 28.08 -20.78
C THR A 355 -2.77 28.63 -22.15
N ASP A 356 -1.48 28.97 -22.33
CA ASP A 356 -0.99 29.53 -23.58
C ASP A 356 -1.02 28.53 -24.74
N LEU A 357 -0.67 27.28 -24.48
CA LEU A 357 -0.46 26.27 -25.51
C LEU A 357 -1.71 25.48 -25.84
N ASN A 358 -2.71 25.47 -24.95
CA ASN A 358 -4.02 24.91 -25.27
C ASN A 358 -4.65 25.59 -26.48
N GLY A 359 -5.05 24.79 -27.47
CA GLY A 359 -5.59 25.27 -28.74
C GLY A 359 -4.56 25.92 -29.68
N PHE A 360 -3.28 25.94 -29.32
CA PHE A 360 -2.22 26.39 -30.22
C PHE A 360 -1.92 25.31 -31.28
N LYS A 361 -1.66 25.74 -32.51
CA LYS A 361 -1.49 24.83 -33.66
C LYS A 361 -0.31 23.89 -33.40
N GLY A 362 -0.56 22.59 -33.51
CA GLY A 362 0.46 21.56 -33.33
C GLY A 362 0.83 21.27 -31.87
N CYS A 363 0.03 21.73 -30.91
CA CYS A 363 0.12 21.31 -29.51
C CYS A 363 -1.02 20.32 -29.18
N PRO A 364 -0.79 19.29 -28.36
CA PRO A 364 -1.85 18.51 -27.77
C PRO A 364 -2.67 19.36 -26.81
N ARG A 365 -3.84 18.84 -26.42
CA ARG A 365 -4.53 19.37 -25.26
C ARG A 365 -3.69 19.13 -24.01
N ILE A 366 -3.62 20.14 -23.15
CA ILE A 366 -2.89 20.12 -21.89
C ILE A 366 -3.91 20.38 -20.77
N THR A 367 -4.16 19.38 -19.94
CA THR A 367 -4.96 19.54 -18.72
C THR A 367 -4.02 19.92 -17.59
N PHE A 368 -4.22 21.10 -17.01
CA PHE A 368 -3.45 21.55 -15.86
C PHE A 368 -4.06 21.00 -14.57
N GLN A 369 -3.24 20.30 -13.78
CA GLN A 369 -3.60 19.86 -12.43
C GLN A 369 -2.75 20.64 -11.43
N ASN A 370 -3.42 21.45 -10.62
CA ASN A 370 -2.76 22.22 -9.57
C ASN A 370 -2.37 21.29 -8.40
N SER A 371 -1.71 21.85 -7.38
CA SER A 371 -1.24 21.09 -6.22
C SER A 371 -2.34 20.54 -5.28
N PHE A 372 -3.63 20.81 -5.56
CA PHE A 372 -4.84 20.34 -4.85
C PHE A 372 -5.77 19.62 -5.86
N PRO A 373 -5.79 18.27 -5.95
CA PRO A 373 -5.25 17.31 -5.00
C PRO A 373 -3.73 17.10 -5.10
N SER A 374 -3.09 16.99 -3.93
CA SER A 374 -1.64 16.81 -3.78
C SER A 374 -1.12 15.57 -4.49
N MET A 375 0.05 15.66 -5.11
CA MET A 375 0.73 14.53 -5.74
C MET A 375 2.07 14.21 -5.08
N TYR A 376 2.11 13.07 -4.40
CA TYR A 376 3.32 12.50 -3.79
C TYR A 376 3.47 11.05 -4.27
N ASP A 377 3.31 10.84 -5.57
CA ASP A 377 3.52 9.56 -6.24
C ASP A 377 5.02 9.27 -6.44
N ASP A 378 5.32 8.17 -7.11
CA ASP A 378 6.66 7.72 -7.49
C ASP A 378 7.47 8.72 -8.33
N ASP A 379 6.84 9.51 -9.18
CA ASP A 379 7.53 10.52 -10.01
C ASP A 379 7.64 11.89 -9.33
N ALA A 380 6.76 12.19 -8.36
CA ALA A 380 6.77 13.45 -7.61
C ALA A 380 7.19 13.33 -6.14
N PHE A 381 7.60 12.15 -5.65
CA PHE A 381 7.85 11.88 -4.22
C PHE A 381 8.91 12.79 -3.59
N MET A 382 9.86 13.30 -4.38
CA MET A 382 10.90 14.19 -3.88
C MET A 382 10.36 15.55 -3.42
N SER A 383 9.09 15.85 -3.73
CA SER A 383 8.35 16.98 -3.17
C SER A 383 8.07 16.82 -1.67
N ASP A 384 8.34 15.65 -1.08
CA ASP A 384 8.40 15.45 0.37
C ASP A 384 9.26 16.54 1.03
N SER A 385 8.71 17.20 2.05
CA SER A 385 9.36 18.34 2.70
C SER A 385 10.73 18.00 3.29
N THR A 386 10.98 16.73 3.62
CA THR A 386 12.28 16.28 4.15
C THR A 386 13.36 16.07 3.08
N VAL A 387 12.94 15.86 1.82
CA VAL A 387 13.82 15.81 0.64
C VAL A 387 13.98 17.22 0.08
N GLY A 388 12.87 17.94 -0.08
CA GLY A 388 12.86 19.37 -0.38
C GLY A 388 12.98 19.73 -1.86
N ILE A 389 12.65 18.83 -2.79
CA ILE A 389 12.74 19.07 -4.24
C ILE A 389 11.33 19.05 -4.83
N PRO A 390 10.71 20.20 -5.08
CA PRO A 390 9.41 20.21 -5.74
C PRO A 390 9.54 19.70 -7.18
N THR A 391 8.79 18.65 -7.53
CA THR A 391 8.86 17.99 -8.85
C THR A 391 7.53 18.08 -9.57
N VAL A 392 7.54 18.58 -10.80
CA VAL A 392 6.37 18.54 -11.70
C VAL A 392 6.42 17.35 -12.64
N TRP A 393 5.28 16.89 -13.12
CA TRP A 393 5.21 15.73 -14.01
C TRP A 393 4.21 15.94 -15.16
N PRO A 394 4.68 16.28 -16.36
CA PRO A 394 3.86 16.34 -17.58
C PRO A 394 3.71 14.95 -18.20
N ILE A 395 2.68 14.22 -17.78
CA ILE A 395 2.42 12.86 -18.24
C ILE A 395 1.45 12.83 -19.43
N ARG A 396 1.69 11.95 -20.41
CA ARG A 396 0.70 11.67 -21.46
C ARG A 396 -0.59 11.04 -20.89
N THR A 397 -1.73 11.30 -21.52
CA THR A 397 -3.02 10.62 -21.26
C THR A 397 -3.66 10.10 -22.55
N GLY A 398 -4.38 8.98 -22.50
CA GLY A 398 -4.97 8.38 -23.70
C GLY A 398 -5.84 7.14 -23.45
N ARG A 399 -6.73 6.82 -24.41
CA ARG A 399 -7.79 5.79 -24.26
C ARG A 399 -7.29 4.34 -24.22
N LYS A 400 -6.21 4.00 -24.94
CA LYS A 400 -5.62 2.66 -24.95
C LYS A 400 -4.35 2.63 -24.10
N MET A 401 -4.51 2.36 -22.81
CA MET A 401 -3.40 2.29 -21.86
C MET A 401 -2.68 0.93 -21.97
N LEU A 402 -1.61 0.85 -22.77
CA LEU A 402 -0.75 -0.33 -22.87
C LEU A 402 0.33 -0.38 -21.79
N TRP A 403 0.04 0.12 -20.59
CA TRP A 403 1.00 0.21 -19.49
C TRP A 403 1.68 -1.15 -19.25
N HIS A 404 3.03 -1.15 -19.25
CA HIS A 404 3.86 -2.33 -19.05
C HIS A 404 3.48 -3.55 -19.93
N ASN A 405 3.12 -3.32 -21.19
CA ASN A 405 2.68 -4.39 -22.09
C ASN A 405 3.67 -4.60 -23.24
N SER A 406 3.97 -5.86 -23.59
CA SER A 406 4.86 -6.23 -24.70
C SER A 406 4.41 -5.71 -26.06
N LYS A 407 3.16 -5.26 -26.18
CA LYS A 407 2.68 -4.58 -27.38
C LYS A 407 3.21 -3.16 -27.53
N GLN A 408 3.83 -2.54 -26.52
CA GLN A 408 4.51 -1.24 -26.65
C GLN A 408 5.82 -1.36 -27.47
N VAL A 409 5.68 -1.62 -28.77
CA VAL A 409 6.79 -1.76 -29.71
C VAL A 409 7.16 -0.42 -30.36
N LEU A 410 8.32 -0.35 -31.02
CA LEU A 410 8.82 0.87 -31.67
C LEU A 410 7.86 1.54 -32.68
N SER A 411 6.95 0.77 -33.30
CA SER A 411 5.93 1.31 -34.21
C SER A 411 4.84 2.12 -33.48
N TYR A 412 4.79 2.09 -32.15
CA TYR A 412 3.87 2.93 -31.36
C TYR A 412 4.28 4.39 -31.34
N VAL A 413 5.54 4.69 -31.62
CA VAL A 413 6.12 6.01 -31.43
C VAL A 413 6.01 6.83 -32.73
N GLU A 414 5.23 7.90 -32.68
CA GLU A 414 5.12 8.88 -33.77
C GLU A 414 6.18 9.98 -33.55
N LYS A 415 7.19 10.02 -34.42
CA LYS A 415 8.37 10.90 -34.26
C LYS A 415 8.00 12.38 -34.09
N GLU A 416 7.01 12.85 -34.84
CA GLU A 416 6.56 14.24 -34.78
C GLU A 416 5.80 14.57 -33.50
N ALA A 417 5.07 13.60 -32.95
CA ALA A 417 4.44 13.73 -31.63
C ALA A 417 5.52 13.73 -30.54
N PHE A 418 6.50 12.83 -30.62
CA PHE A 418 7.63 12.79 -29.68
C PHE A 418 8.41 14.11 -29.64
N ALA A 419 8.69 14.69 -30.81
CA ALA A 419 9.31 16.01 -30.91
C ALA A 419 8.39 17.11 -30.35
N CYS A 420 7.08 17.02 -30.51
CA CYS A 420 6.12 17.93 -29.89
C CYS A 420 6.21 17.87 -28.35
N GLY A 421 6.12 16.69 -27.76
CA GLY A 421 6.25 16.47 -26.31
C GLY A 421 7.57 17.01 -25.76
N THR A 422 8.67 16.73 -26.45
CA THR A 422 10.01 17.20 -26.07
C THR A 422 10.11 18.73 -26.11
N ALA A 423 9.59 19.37 -27.16
CA ALA A 423 9.58 20.83 -27.27
C ALA A 423 8.74 21.50 -26.17
N LEU A 424 7.63 20.86 -25.78
CA LEU A 424 6.77 21.34 -24.69
C LEU A 424 7.53 21.33 -23.36
N ASN A 425 8.11 20.20 -22.97
CA ASN A 425 8.86 20.09 -21.72
C ASN A 425 10.08 21.03 -21.72
N ALA A 426 10.81 21.13 -22.84
CA ALA A 426 11.94 22.04 -22.97
C ALA A 426 11.53 23.52 -22.83
N ALA A 427 10.38 23.92 -23.41
CA ALA A 427 9.86 25.28 -23.28
C ALA A 427 9.46 25.60 -21.83
N TYR A 428 8.90 24.63 -21.10
CA TYR A 428 8.65 24.79 -19.67
C TYR A 428 9.96 24.95 -18.87
N VAL A 429 10.91 24.02 -19.04
CA VAL A 429 12.23 24.02 -18.39
C VAL A 429 12.92 25.37 -18.57
N TYR A 430 12.97 25.90 -19.79
CA TYR A 430 13.59 27.19 -20.09
C TYR A 430 13.02 28.34 -19.24
N ASN A 431 11.70 28.40 -19.08
CA ASN A 431 11.07 29.47 -18.29
C ASN A 431 11.25 29.27 -16.78
N VAL A 432 11.45 28.04 -16.31
CA VAL A 432 11.75 27.78 -14.90
C VAL A 432 13.19 28.15 -14.55
N ILE A 433 14.16 27.73 -15.36
CA ILE A 433 15.59 27.97 -15.08
C ILE A 433 16.05 29.39 -15.44
N GLN A 434 15.19 30.17 -16.10
CA GLN A 434 15.45 31.56 -16.45
C GLN A 434 14.11 32.34 -16.51
N PRO A 435 13.47 32.58 -15.36
CA PRO A 435 12.19 33.26 -15.32
C PRO A 435 12.36 34.73 -15.73
N ARG A 436 11.36 35.26 -16.46
CA ARG A 436 11.37 36.63 -16.99
C ARG A 436 10.39 37.51 -16.22
N GLU A 437 10.82 38.71 -15.87
CA GLU A 437 10.02 39.68 -15.09
C GLU A 437 8.67 39.98 -15.76
N GLU A 438 8.62 40.00 -17.10
CA GLU A 438 7.40 40.22 -17.90
C GLU A 438 6.27 39.22 -17.62
N LEU A 439 6.58 38.07 -17.01
CA LEU A 439 5.59 37.07 -16.63
C LEU A 439 4.91 37.36 -15.28
N LEU A 440 5.46 38.24 -14.44
CA LEU A 440 4.92 38.50 -13.09
C LEU A 440 3.44 38.94 -13.08
N PRO A 441 2.94 39.80 -13.99
CA PRO A 441 1.51 40.11 -14.06
C PRO A 441 0.64 38.87 -14.34
N ARG A 442 1.16 37.92 -15.12
CA ARG A 442 0.46 36.67 -15.45
C ARG A 442 0.53 35.66 -14.30
N VAL A 443 1.64 35.65 -13.56
CA VAL A 443 1.78 34.90 -12.30
C VAL A 443 0.76 35.39 -11.29
N GLN A 444 0.58 36.71 -11.14
CA GLN A 444 -0.47 37.29 -10.30
C GLN A 444 -1.85 36.80 -10.72
N ALA A 445 -2.18 36.88 -12.01
CA ALA A 445 -3.47 36.40 -12.52
C ALA A 445 -3.68 34.89 -12.25
N SER A 446 -2.65 34.06 -12.40
CA SER A 446 -2.70 32.63 -12.08
C SER A 446 -2.94 32.40 -10.58
N ALA A 447 -2.22 33.11 -9.70
CA ALA A 447 -2.41 32.99 -8.25
C ALA A 447 -3.82 33.36 -7.80
N LEU A 448 -4.38 34.46 -8.33
CA LEU A 448 -5.75 34.90 -8.06
C LEU A 448 -6.78 33.88 -8.56
N LYS A 449 -6.63 33.41 -9.81
CA LYS A 449 -7.48 32.35 -10.38
C LYS A 449 -7.46 31.08 -9.54
N GLN A 450 -6.27 30.65 -9.13
CA GLN A 450 -6.09 29.44 -8.34
C GLN A 450 -6.67 29.55 -6.92
N LEU A 451 -6.64 30.73 -6.31
CA LEU A 451 -7.27 30.97 -5.01
C LEU A 451 -8.80 31.01 -5.14
N ALA A 452 -9.31 31.76 -6.12
CA ALA A 452 -10.75 31.89 -6.36
C ALA A 452 -11.40 30.53 -6.71
N ALA A 453 -10.71 29.68 -7.47
CA ALA A 453 -11.21 28.34 -7.81
C ALA A 453 -11.42 27.44 -6.58
N GLU A 454 -10.73 27.66 -5.46
CA GLU A 454 -10.93 26.84 -4.25
C GLU A 454 -12.31 27.04 -3.61
N MET A 455 -13.01 28.14 -3.92
CA MET A 455 -14.37 28.37 -3.45
C MET A 455 -15.34 27.27 -3.92
N GLU A 456 -15.05 26.60 -5.03
CA GLU A 456 -15.84 25.47 -5.55
C GLU A 456 -15.57 24.15 -4.82
N PHE A 457 -14.50 24.07 -4.03
CA PHE A 457 -13.99 22.82 -3.45
C PHE A 457 -13.78 22.88 -1.92
N LEU A 458 -14.38 23.87 -1.25
CA LEU A 458 -14.27 24.02 0.19
C LEU A 458 -14.78 22.77 0.92
N THR A 459 -13.97 22.26 1.84
CA THR A 459 -14.31 21.10 2.68
C THR A 459 -13.96 21.37 4.13
N GLY A 460 -14.71 20.77 5.07
CA GLY A 460 -14.50 20.99 6.51
C GLY A 460 -14.67 22.47 6.89
N SER A 461 -13.74 23.00 7.69
CA SER A 461 -13.66 24.44 7.95
C SER A 461 -13.32 25.19 6.66
N GLN A 462 -14.29 25.92 6.13
CA GLN A 462 -14.14 26.69 4.89
C GLN A 462 -13.04 27.75 5.02
N GLN A 463 -12.97 28.41 6.19
CA GLN A 463 -11.95 29.40 6.46
C GLN A 463 -10.55 28.77 6.58
N GLU A 464 -10.37 27.63 7.26
CA GLU A 464 -9.08 26.92 7.32
C GLU A 464 -8.67 26.42 5.93
N HIS A 465 -9.60 25.88 5.12
CA HIS A 465 -9.32 25.44 3.75
C HIS A 465 -8.73 26.57 2.91
N LEU A 466 -9.43 27.70 2.87
CA LEU A 466 -9.00 28.84 2.05
C LEU A 466 -7.71 29.46 2.59
N THR A 467 -7.55 29.54 3.92
CA THR A 467 -6.32 30.00 4.57
C THR A 467 -5.15 29.12 4.17
N ARG A 468 -5.32 27.80 4.19
CA ARG A 468 -4.26 26.86 3.83
C ARG A 468 -3.85 27.00 2.37
N ARG A 469 -4.82 27.17 1.46
CA ARG A 469 -4.52 27.46 0.06
C ARG A 469 -3.73 28.77 -0.08
N TYR A 470 -4.19 29.82 0.58
CA TYR A 470 -3.53 31.12 0.55
C TYR A 470 -2.07 31.03 1.02
N GLU A 471 -1.80 30.34 2.13
CA GLU A 471 -0.44 30.14 2.65
C GLU A 471 0.47 29.44 1.62
N ILE A 472 -0.02 28.38 0.98
CA ILE A 472 0.76 27.63 -0.02
C ILE A 472 1.06 28.52 -1.23
N LEU A 473 0.05 29.20 -1.77
CA LEU A 473 0.25 30.13 -2.89
C LEU A 473 1.18 31.28 -2.50
N GLN A 474 1.07 31.80 -1.29
CA GLN A 474 1.94 32.86 -0.79
C GLN A 474 3.40 32.40 -0.69
N GLN A 475 3.64 31.15 -0.24
CA GLN A 475 4.97 30.55 -0.16
C GLN A 475 5.56 30.30 -1.56
N ASP A 476 4.76 29.81 -2.50
CA ASP A 476 5.17 29.62 -3.90
C ASP A 476 5.55 30.97 -4.55
N LEU A 477 4.79 32.04 -4.28
CA LEU A 477 5.13 33.39 -4.75
C LEU A 477 6.41 33.91 -4.11
N GLU A 478 6.62 33.66 -2.82
CA GLU A 478 7.83 34.05 -2.10
C GLU A 478 9.08 33.33 -2.63
N ASN A 479 8.92 32.13 -3.19
CA ASN A 479 9.99 31.40 -3.84
C ASN A 479 10.59 32.17 -5.05
N PHE A 480 9.85 33.08 -5.69
CA PHE A 480 10.39 33.97 -6.74
C PHE A 480 11.45 34.96 -6.23
N LEU A 481 11.63 35.16 -4.92
CA LEU A 481 12.72 35.96 -4.36
C LEU A 481 14.11 35.39 -4.71
N ARG A 482 14.16 34.13 -5.17
CA ARG A 482 15.36 33.55 -5.78
C ARG A 482 15.74 34.25 -7.08
N CYS A 483 14.77 34.78 -7.82
CA CYS A 483 14.94 35.23 -9.20
C CYS A 483 14.79 36.74 -9.35
N PHE A 484 13.98 37.36 -8.49
CA PHE A 484 13.64 38.78 -8.55
C PHE A 484 13.76 39.42 -7.17
N PRO A 485 14.06 40.72 -7.10
CA PRO A 485 14.14 41.43 -5.83
C PRO A 485 12.74 41.66 -5.22
N ALA A 486 12.69 41.90 -3.91
CA ALA A 486 11.45 41.88 -3.13
C ALA A 486 10.40 42.91 -3.61
N GLU A 487 10.84 44.06 -4.12
CA GLU A 487 9.97 45.11 -4.68
C GLU A 487 9.15 44.65 -5.89
N LYS A 488 9.59 43.61 -6.61
CA LYS A 488 8.86 43.03 -7.74
C LYS A 488 7.80 42.03 -7.30
N ILE A 489 8.02 41.35 -6.18
CA ILE A 489 7.15 40.28 -5.68
C ILE A 489 6.10 40.82 -4.71
N ALA A 490 6.43 41.87 -3.95
CA ALA A 490 5.51 42.47 -2.97
C ALA A 490 4.14 42.86 -3.55
N PRO A 491 4.02 43.49 -4.74
CA PRO A 491 2.71 43.81 -5.33
C PRO A 491 1.87 42.56 -5.64
N VAL A 492 2.51 41.50 -6.12
CA VAL A 492 1.84 40.23 -6.46
C VAL A 492 1.28 39.55 -5.19
N LYS A 493 2.09 39.50 -4.12
CA LYS A 493 1.63 38.98 -2.81
C LYS A 493 0.53 39.84 -2.20
N ALA A 494 0.59 41.16 -2.35
CA ALA A 494 -0.44 42.08 -1.85
C ALA A 494 -1.77 41.88 -2.57
N ALA A 495 -1.76 41.68 -3.89
CA ALA A 495 -2.97 41.37 -4.66
C ALA A 495 -3.60 40.04 -4.20
N LEU A 496 -2.79 38.98 -4.03
CA LEU A 496 -3.26 37.69 -3.51
C LEU A 496 -3.87 37.82 -2.11
N LYS A 497 -3.24 38.63 -1.23
CA LYS A 497 -3.74 38.89 0.11
C LYS A 497 -5.10 39.60 0.09
N ALA A 498 -5.26 40.63 -0.73
CA ALA A 498 -6.52 41.36 -0.86
C ALA A 498 -7.65 40.45 -1.34
N GLU A 499 -7.38 39.56 -2.31
CA GLU A 499 -8.34 38.57 -2.78
C GLU A 499 -8.69 37.54 -1.68
N PHE A 500 -7.71 37.06 -0.92
CA PHE A 500 -7.94 36.19 0.21
C PHE A 500 -8.83 36.85 1.28
N GLU A 501 -8.55 38.10 1.65
CA GLU A 501 -9.37 38.86 2.60
C GLU A 501 -10.81 39.05 2.11
N LEU A 502 -11.01 39.24 0.80
CA LEU A 502 -12.32 39.32 0.18
C LEU A 502 -13.08 37.99 0.25
N LEU A 503 -12.44 36.90 -0.19
CA LEU A 503 -13.05 35.57 -0.31
C LEU A 503 -13.27 34.88 1.04
N SER A 504 -12.40 35.15 2.02
CA SER A 504 -12.51 34.56 3.37
C SER A 504 -13.60 35.20 4.23
N SER A 505 -14.12 36.36 3.82
CA SER A 505 -15.16 37.09 4.54
C SER A 505 -16.45 36.26 4.64
N GLY A 506 -16.86 35.96 5.87
CA GLY A 506 -18.11 35.23 6.13
C GLY A 506 -18.01 33.71 5.96
N LEU A 507 -16.83 33.15 5.71
CA LEU A 507 -16.63 31.70 5.70
C LEU A 507 -16.73 31.10 7.11
N THR A 508 -17.27 29.89 7.20
CA THR A 508 -17.41 29.18 8.48
C THR A 508 -16.09 28.52 8.89
N ASN A 509 -15.92 28.31 10.20
CA ASN A 509 -14.73 27.67 10.77
C ASN A 509 -15.10 26.47 11.65
N GLU A 510 -15.98 25.59 11.15
CA GLU A 510 -16.40 24.41 11.89
C GLU A 510 -15.33 23.32 11.86
N ILE A 511 -14.87 22.91 13.04
CA ILE A 511 -13.82 21.91 13.21
C ILE A 511 -14.49 20.55 13.54
N PRO A 512 -14.25 19.49 12.74
CA PRO A 512 -14.78 18.16 13.05
C PRO A 512 -14.13 17.58 14.31
N HIS A 513 -14.96 17.08 15.22
CA HIS A 513 -14.54 16.36 16.43
C HIS A 513 -14.94 14.90 16.38
N SER A 514 -14.04 14.04 16.86
CA SER A 514 -14.24 12.59 16.91
C SER A 514 -13.13 11.95 17.75
N PRO A 515 -13.33 10.74 18.30
CA PRO A 515 -12.37 10.14 19.23
C PRO A 515 -10.93 10.07 18.70
N TRP A 516 -10.72 9.79 17.41
CA TRP A 516 -9.38 9.72 16.82
C TRP A 516 -8.81 11.09 16.47
N ARG A 517 -9.65 12.08 16.15
CA ARG A 517 -9.20 13.47 15.97
C ARG A 517 -8.79 14.09 17.30
N ASP A 518 -9.57 13.84 18.35
CA ASP A 518 -9.27 14.28 19.71
C ASP A 518 -7.98 13.62 20.24
N LEU A 519 -7.70 12.37 19.83
CA LEU A 519 -6.40 11.72 20.08
C LEU A 519 -5.28 12.41 19.30
N ALA A 520 -5.49 12.70 18.02
CA ALA A 520 -4.51 13.36 17.15
C ALA A 520 -4.14 14.78 17.61
N GLU A 521 -5.03 15.49 18.31
CA GLU A 521 -4.73 16.79 18.92
C GLU A 521 -3.62 16.72 19.97
N LYS A 522 -3.41 15.55 20.59
CA LYS A 522 -2.40 15.32 21.64
C LYS A 522 -1.02 14.94 21.08
N ILE A 523 -0.90 14.81 19.76
CA ILE A 523 0.32 14.34 19.10
C ILE A 523 0.91 15.51 18.31
N ILE A 524 2.17 15.86 18.59
CA ILE A 524 2.94 16.84 17.79
C ILE A 524 4.04 16.07 17.06
N PRO A 525 3.78 15.61 15.82
CA PRO A 525 4.69 14.71 15.14
C PRO A 525 5.84 15.44 14.43
N VAL A 526 7.02 14.82 14.45
CA VAL A 526 8.23 15.26 13.73
C VAL A 526 8.78 14.11 12.91
N ARG A 527 9.10 14.35 11.63
CA ARG A 527 9.89 13.42 10.81
C ARG A 527 11.32 13.36 11.31
N THR A 528 11.79 12.17 11.66
CA THR A 528 13.19 11.92 12.08
C THR A 528 14.04 11.30 10.98
N ARG A 529 13.41 10.92 9.86
CA ARG A 529 14.03 10.33 8.66
C ARG A 529 13.63 11.08 7.40
N THR A 530 14.57 11.19 6.46
CA THR A 530 14.34 11.79 5.15
C THR A 530 13.72 10.79 4.17
N GLY A 531 12.70 11.24 3.44
CA GLY A 531 11.95 10.49 2.42
C GLY A 531 10.90 9.53 2.97
N PHE A 532 9.92 9.16 2.14
CA PHE A 532 8.80 8.33 2.58
C PHE A 532 9.18 6.89 2.98
N PRO A 533 8.62 6.37 4.10
CA PRO A 533 8.96 5.08 4.68
C PRO A 533 8.26 3.92 3.95
N LEU A 534 8.59 3.71 2.68
CA LEU A 534 7.94 2.70 1.84
C LEU A 534 8.29 1.27 2.29
N ASP A 535 9.58 0.97 2.35
CA ASP A 535 10.07 -0.41 2.52
C ASP A 535 10.32 -0.77 3.98
N GLN A 536 10.32 0.23 4.87
CA GLN A 536 10.55 0.09 6.30
C GLN A 536 11.90 -0.59 6.58
N ALA A 537 12.97 -0.06 5.98
CA ALA A 537 14.32 -0.63 6.03
C ALA A 537 14.87 -0.77 7.46
N ASP A 538 14.56 0.17 8.35
CA ASP A 538 14.96 0.15 9.77
C ASP A 538 14.09 -0.82 10.61
N VAL A 539 13.02 -1.39 10.03
CA VAL A 539 12.10 -2.32 10.71
C VAL A 539 12.52 -3.76 10.42
N PRO A 540 12.58 -4.64 11.44
CA PRO A 540 12.83 -6.07 11.22
C PRO A 540 11.83 -6.67 10.22
N PRO A 541 12.27 -7.52 9.27
CA PRO A 541 11.43 -7.99 8.15
C PRO A 541 10.10 -8.64 8.57
N GLU A 542 10.07 -9.32 9.72
CA GLU A 542 8.89 -9.98 10.30
C GLU A 542 7.94 -9.02 11.05
N LYS A 543 8.37 -7.77 11.29
CA LYS A 543 7.60 -6.71 11.94
C LYS A 543 7.10 -5.65 10.97
N ARG A 544 7.61 -5.60 9.73
CA ARG A 544 7.13 -4.72 8.67
C ARG A 544 5.64 -4.94 8.43
N ILE A 545 4.90 -3.84 8.21
CA ILE A 545 3.47 -3.89 7.92
C ILE A 545 3.15 -3.25 6.57
N LYS A 546 2.00 -3.59 5.98
CA LYS A 546 1.47 -2.84 4.84
C LYS A 546 0.96 -1.50 5.32
N LEU A 547 1.65 -0.41 4.94
CA LEU A 547 1.19 0.94 5.23
C LEU A 547 0.06 1.33 4.26
N PRO A 548 -0.86 2.21 4.68
CA PRO A 548 -1.92 2.74 3.80
C PRO A 548 -1.36 3.26 2.48
N GLY A 549 -1.97 2.85 1.36
CA GLY A 549 -1.54 3.27 0.02
C GLY A 549 -0.17 2.79 -0.44
N SER A 550 0.60 2.05 0.38
CA SER A 550 2.07 1.96 0.22
C SER A 550 2.75 3.31 0.46
N VAL A 551 2.19 4.12 1.37
CA VAL A 551 2.59 5.50 1.70
C VAL A 551 2.31 6.50 0.57
N ILE A 552 2.94 6.29 -0.58
CA ILE A 552 2.71 7.07 -1.81
C ILE A 552 1.31 6.78 -2.37
N TYR A 553 0.79 7.66 -3.22
CA TYR A 553 -0.60 7.60 -3.77
C TYR A 553 -1.74 7.67 -2.74
N CYS A 554 -1.49 8.06 -1.50
CA CYS A 554 -2.55 8.21 -0.51
C CYS A 554 -2.29 9.39 0.44
N PRO A 555 -3.31 9.80 1.23
CA PRO A 555 -3.18 10.92 2.16
C PRO A 555 -2.03 10.79 3.17
N LEU A 556 -1.53 9.57 3.44
CA LEU A 556 -0.41 9.37 4.36
C LEU A 556 0.85 10.12 3.93
N ALA A 557 1.18 10.16 2.62
CA ALA A 557 2.33 10.90 2.13
C ALA A 557 2.22 12.40 2.44
N ALA A 558 1.05 13.00 2.21
CA ALA A 558 0.81 14.40 2.53
C ALA A 558 0.84 14.66 4.04
N ILE A 559 0.32 13.74 4.86
CA ILE A 559 0.40 13.83 6.34
C ILE A 559 1.87 13.82 6.78
N LEU A 560 2.67 12.87 6.29
CA LEU A 560 4.08 12.75 6.65
C LEU A 560 4.89 13.97 6.20
N SER A 561 4.64 14.49 5.00
CA SER A 561 5.29 15.69 4.47
C SER A 561 4.95 16.95 5.28
N ASN A 562 3.76 17.01 5.90
CA ASN A 562 3.32 18.14 6.72
C ASN A 562 3.78 18.08 8.20
N MET A 563 4.50 17.04 8.64
CA MET A 563 4.99 16.89 10.03
C MET A 563 6.19 17.80 10.32
N ASP A 564 5.90 19.00 10.83
CA ASP A 564 6.88 20.05 11.07
C ASP A 564 7.31 20.22 12.54
N GLY A 565 6.78 19.41 13.45
CA GLY A 565 7.01 19.54 14.89
C GLY A 565 6.38 20.74 15.57
N LYS A 566 5.49 21.44 14.87
CA LYS A 566 4.80 22.64 15.39
C LYS A 566 3.29 22.42 15.44
N ARG A 567 2.71 21.88 14.37
CA ARG A 567 1.28 21.56 14.29
C ARG A 567 1.01 20.20 14.95
N ASN A 568 -0.13 20.10 15.63
CA ASN A 568 -0.59 18.79 16.08
C ASN A 568 -1.12 17.95 14.91
N LEU A 569 -1.24 16.64 15.10
CA LEU A 569 -1.62 15.72 14.03
C LEU A 569 -3.06 15.98 13.53
N ALA A 570 -3.97 16.49 14.38
CA ALA A 570 -5.31 16.85 13.94
C ALA A 570 -5.31 18.04 12.95
N GLN A 571 -4.49 19.07 13.21
CA GLN A 571 -4.29 20.19 12.29
C GLN A 571 -3.66 19.73 10.97
N ILE A 572 -2.69 18.83 11.03
CA ILE A 572 -2.07 18.24 9.83
C ILE A 572 -3.11 17.46 9.02
N ILE A 573 -3.92 16.63 9.67
CA ILE A 573 -4.98 15.87 8.99
C ILE A 573 -5.97 16.81 8.30
N ARG A 574 -6.41 17.88 8.97
CA ARG A 574 -7.31 18.87 8.35
C ARG A 574 -6.66 19.56 7.15
N SER A 575 -5.40 19.97 7.27
CA SER A 575 -4.62 20.50 6.13
C SER A 575 -4.66 19.54 4.95
N VAL A 576 -4.46 18.25 5.18
CA VAL A 576 -4.46 17.23 4.14
C VAL A 576 -5.87 17.01 3.56
N GLU A 577 -6.92 17.07 4.38
CA GLU A 577 -8.31 17.01 3.92
C GLU A 577 -8.65 18.14 2.94
N HIS A 578 -8.15 19.35 3.23
CA HIS A 578 -8.24 20.49 2.33
C HIS A 578 -7.43 20.26 1.05
N GLU A 579 -6.18 19.78 1.17
CA GLU A 579 -5.31 19.43 0.04
C GLU A 579 -5.98 18.44 -0.91
N ILE A 580 -6.60 17.39 -0.41
CA ILE A 580 -7.26 16.36 -1.23
C ILE A 580 -8.73 16.66 -1.54
N ARG A 581 -9.26 17.79 -1.08
CA ARG A 581 -10.66 18.23 -1.24
C ARG A 581 -11.68 17.19 -0.76
N ARG A 582 -11.38 16.53 0.36
CA ARG A 582 -12.22 15.47 0.95
C ARG A 582 -11.93 15.32 2.43
N VAL A 583 -12.98 15.37 3.26
CA VAL A 583 -12.90 15.00 4.68
C VAL A 583 -12.63 13.51 4.79
N LEU A 584 -11.60 13.11 5.55
CA LEU A 584 -11.28 11.71 5.76
C LEU A 584 -12.32 11.09 6.72
N PRO A 585 -12.91 9.94 6.37
CA PRO A 585 -13.68 9.15 7.32
C PRO A 585 -12.84 8.82 8.56
N GLU A 586 -13.49 8.73 9.72
CA GLU A 586 -12.82 8.41 10.99
C GLU A 586 -12.02 7.10 10.93
N THR A 587 -12.49 6.13 10.14
CA THR A 587 -11.79 4.86 9.90
C THR A 587 -10.47 5.04 9.14
N GLU A 588 -10.41 5.97 8.19
CA GLU A 588 -9.17 6.34 7.50
C GLU A 588 -8.23 7.07 8.46
N VAL A 589 -8.73 8.04 9.24
CA VAL A 589 -7.96 8.76 10.27
C VAL A 589 -7.31 7.79 11.27
N LYS A 590 -8.11 6.87 11.82
CA LYS A 590 -7.63 5.77 12.68
C LYS A 590 -6.50 4.98 12.02
N THR A 591 -6.64 4.65 10.74
CA THR A 591 -5.64 3.87 10.00
C THR A 591 -4.34 4.65 9.84
N MET A 592 -4.41 5.95 9.55
CA MET A 592 -3.23 6.83 9.44
C MET A 592 -2.51 7.00 10.78
N ILE A 593 -3.25 7.24 11.87
CA ILE A 593 -2.66 7.36 13.22
C ILE A 593 -1.96 6.06 13.63
N ARG A 594 -2.55 4.90 13.32
CA ARG A 594 -1.90 3.60 13.58
C ARG A 594 -0.61 3.41 12.78
N ALA A 595 -0.57 3.85 11.53
CA ALA A 595 0.66 3.84 10.74
C ALA A 595 1.73 4.73 11.40
N ILE A 596 1.35 5.90 11.91
CA ILE A 596 2.25 6.83 12.61
C ILE A 596 2.79 6.22 13.91
N PHE A 597 1.95 5.60 14.73
CA PHE A 597 2.42 4.86 15.91
C PHE A 597 3.36 3.72 15.52
N HIS A 598 3.06 2.95 14.48
CA HIS A 598 4.00 1.92 14.02
C HIS A 598 5.36 2.54 13.63
N LEU A 599 5.34 3.62 12.86
CA LEU A 599 6.54 4.33 12.43
C LEU A 599 7.35 4.95 13.59
N SER A 600 6.70 5.36 14.69
CA SER A 600 7.39 5.91 15.85
C SER A 600 8.19 4.88 16.63
N HIS A 601 7.71 3.64 16.72
CA HIS A 601 8.45 2.53 17.35
C HIS A 601 9.80 2.24 16.68
N TYR A 602 9.97 2.64 15.42
CA TYR A 602 11.18 2.43 14.63
C TYR A 602 11.86 3.74 14.22
N ASN A 603 11.60 4.83 14.96
CA ASN A 603 12.31 6.11 14.80
C ASN A 603 12.20 6.73 13.39
N TYR A 604 11.08 6.55 12.70
CA TYR A 604 10.74 7.31 11.49
C TYR A 604 10.01 8.62 11.82
N VAL A 605 9.29 8.63 12.95
CA VAL A 605 8.51 9.76 13.45
C VAL A 605 8.70 9.85 14.96
N SER A 606 8.98 11.05 15.47
CA SER A 606 8.86 11.35 16.91
C SER A 606 7.47 11.90 17.18
N LEU A 607 6.85 11.51 18.30
CA LEU A 607 5.50 11.95 18.70
C LEU A 607 5.53 13.12 19.70
N GLY A 608 6.71 13.71 19.95
CA GLY A 608 6.91 14.75 20.95
C GLY A 608 6.68 14.22 22.37
N ASP A 609 5.94 14.97 23.18
CA ASP A 609 5.64 14.63 24.58
C ASP A 609 4.43 13.70 24.75
N PHE A 610 3.93 13.09 23.67
CA PHE A 610 2.78 12.19 23.71
C PHE A 610 3.01 11.06 24.73
N GLN A 611 2.05 10.88 25.63
CA GLN A 611 2.06 9.81 26.62
C GLN A 611 1.02 8.74 26.25
N PRO A 612 1.45 7.47 26.08
CA PRO A 612 0.52 6.35 25.93
C PRO A 612 -0.36 6.17 27.17
N ILE A 613 -1.45 5.43 26.99
CA ILE A 613 -2.37 5.08 28.08
C ILE A 613 -1.63 4.24 29.13
N SER A 614 -1.69 4.67 30.39
CA SER A 614 -1.01 4.01 31.51
C SER A 614 -1.77 2.80 32.03
N LYS A 615 -1.05 1.86 32.68
CA LYS A 615 -1.66 0.70 33.37
C LYS A 615 -2.75 1.13 34.36
N ALA A 616 -2.51 2.20 35.11
CA ALA A 616 -3.45 2.70 36.12
C ALA A 616 -4.77 3.19 35.51
N GLU A 617 -4.72 3.84 34.35
CA GLU A 617 -5.91 4.24 33.59
C GLU A 617 -6.70 3.03 33.09
N ILE A 618 -6.00 1.98 32.62
CA ILE A 618 -6.64 0.73 32.20
C ILE A 618 -7.34 0.07 33.40
N VAL A 619 -6.63 -0.12 34.52
CA VAL A 619 -7.20 -0.73 35.73
C VAL A 619 -8.43 0.04 36.19
N LYS A 620 -8.36 1.38 36.26
CA LYS A 620 -9.49 2.23 36.60
C LYS A 620 -10.68 2.00 35.67
N ALA A 621 -10.46 2.01 34.35
CA ALA A 621 -11.53 1.78 33.38
C ALA A 621 -12.12 0.37 33.49
N LEU A 622 -11.32 -0.66 33.78
CA LEU A 622 -11.79 -2.02 34.04
C LEU A 622 -12.67 -2.08 35.31
N ARG A 623 -12.27 -1.40 36.39
CA ARG A 623 -13.08 -1.28 37.62
C ARG A 623 -14.41 -0.57 37.36
N GLU A 624 -14.38 0.53 36.61
CA GLU A 624 -15.59 1.28 36.22
C GLU A 624 -16.53 0.45 35.35
N ALA A 625 -15.99 -0.46 34.52
CA ALA A 625 -16.78 -1.43 33.76
C ALA A 625 -17.37 -2.57 34.63
N GLY A 626 -17.05 -2.63 35.93
CA GLY A 626 -17.59 -3.63 36.86
C GLY A 626 -16.71 -4.88 37.07
N ILE A 627 -15.42 -4.82 36.73
CA ILE A 627 -14.47 -5.91 36.99
C ILE A 627 -13.95 -5.82 38.43
N VAL A 628 -14.07 -6.91 39.18
CA VAL A 628 -13.72 -7.03 40.60
C VAL A 628 -12.68 -8.14 40.82
N GLU A 629 -12.05 -8.15 42.00
CA GLU A 629 -11.13 -9.23 42.37
C GLU A 629 -11.85 -10.58 42.41
N GLY A 630 -11.18 -11.64 41.96
CA GLY A 630 -11.72 -13.00 41.87
C GLY A 630 -12.50 -13.31 40.59
N ASP A 631 -12.71 -12.34 39.70
CA ASP A 631 -13.49 -12.55 38.47
C ASP A 631 -12.84 -13.58 37.52
N CYS A 632 -13.69 -14.36 36.85
CA CYS A 632 -13.34 -15.23 35.73
C CYS A 632 -13.80 -14.58 34.41
N LEU A 633 -12.87 -14.18 33.55
CA LEU A 633 -13.16 -13.34 32.37
C LEU A 633 -12.95 -14.07 31.04
N LEU A 634 -13.89 -13.94 30.11
CA LEU A 634 -13.70 -14.18 28.68
C LEU A 634 -13.42 -12.84 28.00
N VAL A 635 -12.18 -12.60 27.57
CA VAL A 635 -11.77 -11.28 27.08
C VAL A 635 -11.58 -11.29 25.56
N HIS A 636 -12.46 -10.58 24.86
CA HIS A 636 -12.30 -10.22 23.46
C HIS A 636 -11.65 -8.84 23.37
N SER A 637 -10.58 -8.69 22.58
CA SER A 637 -9.82 -7.43 22.55
C SER A 637 -9.52 -6.93 21.13
N SER A 638 -9.44 -5.60 21.00
CA SER A 638 -8.77 -4.90 19.91
C SER A 638 -8.04 -3.70 20.47
N LEU A 639 -6.75 -3.90 20.76
CA LEU A 639 -5.88 -2.85 21.29
C LEU A 639 -5.84 -1.63 20.37
N SER A 640 -5.97 -1.87 19.06
CA SER A 640 -6.01 -0.82 18.04
C SER A 640 -7.19 0.14 18.15
N ALA A 641 -8.19 -0.13 19.00
CA ALA A 641 -9.30 0.78 19.25
C ALA A 641 -8.94 1.92 20.22
N PHE A 642 -7.85 1.79 20.98
CA PHE A 642 -7.46 2.72 22.03
C PHE A 642 -6.37 3.73 21.62
N GLY A 643 -5.70 3.49 20.48
CA GLY A 643 -4.52 4.23 20.06
C GLY A 643 -3.25 3.41 20.29
N GLU A 644 -2.22 4.04 20.85
CA GLU A 644 -0.98 3.38 21.25
C GLU A 644 -1.18 2.66 22.59
N LEU A 645 -1.17 1.32 22.55
CA LEU A 645 -1.39 0.49 23.72
C LEU A 645 -0.57 -0.80 23.61
N ASP A 646 0.32 -1.00 24.58
CA ASP A 646 1.16 -2.19 24.66
C ASP A 646 0.40 -3.39 25.25
N ALA A 647 0.59 -4.56 24.65
CA ALA A 647 -0.12 -5.78 24.99
C ALA A 647 0.21 -6.29 26.41
N GLU A 648 1.46 -6.14 26.85
CA GLU A 648 1.88 -6.54 28.19
C GLU A 648 1.26 -5.65 29.25
N THR A 649 1.27 -4.34 29.03
CA THR A 649 0.62 -3.37 29.93
C THR A 649 -0.86 -3.69 30.12
N VAL A 650 -1.55 -4.12 29.04
CA VAL A 650 -2.95 -4.59 29.12
C VAL A 650 -3.06 -5.89 29.93
N ILE A 651 -2.21 -6.89 29.68
CA ILE A 651 -2.24 -8.16 30.43
C ILE A 651 -2.05 -7.91 31.92
N GLU A 652 -1.06 -7.10 32.29
CA GLU A 652 -0.80 -6.74 33.70
C GLU A 652 -1.94 -5.95 34.32
N ALA A 653 -2.58 -5.03 33.58
CA ALA A 653 -3.77 -4.33 34.06
C ALA A 653 -4.94 -5.28 34.34
N PHE A 654 -5.18 -6.27 33.47
CA PHE A 654 -6.20 -7.28 33.70
C PHE A 654 -5.86 -8.16 34.91
N ARG A 655 -4.59 -8.60 35.05
CA ARG A 655 -4.14 -9.39 36.22
C ARG A 655 -4.32 -8.62 37.53
N GLU A 656 -3.98 -7.33 37.55
CA GLU A 656 -4.19 -6.45 38.70
C GLU A 656 -5.68 -6.25 38.99
N ALA A 657 -6.51 -6.10 37.96
CA ALA A 657 -7.95 -5.96 38.12
C ALA A 657 -8.60 -7.22 38.70
N VAL A 658 -8.23 -8.42 38.24
CA VAL A 658 -8.85 -9.65 38.76
C VAL A 658 -8.17 -10.20 40.02
N GLY A 659 -6.97 -9.75 40.36
CA GLY A 659 -6.22 -10.21 41.52
C GLY A 659 -5.77 -11.67 41.43
N PRO A 660 -5.12 -12.21 42.48
CA PRO A 660 -4.54 -13.57 42.48
C PRO A 660 -5.59 -14.69 42.38
N GLU A 661 -6.82 -14.43 42.84
CA GLU A 661 -7.92 -15.39 42.80
C GLU A 661 -8.66 -15.38 41.45
N GLY A 662 -8.40 -14.38 40.60
CA GLY A 662 -9.06 -14.22 39.30
C GLY A 662 -8.46 -15.06 38.18
N THR A 663 -9.14 -15.11 37.04
CA THR A 663 -8.70 -15.85 35.85
C THR A 663 -9.12 -15.12 34.57
N ILE A 664 -8.24 -15.08 33.57
CA ILE A 664 -8.48 -14.45 32.28
C ILE A 664 -8.32 -15.49 31.18
N PHE A 665 -9.31 -15.61 30.30
CA PHE A 665 -9.25 -16.40 29.08
C PHE A 665 -9.31 -15.50 27.85
N LEU A 666 -8.33 -15.66 26.97
CA LEU A 666 -8.22 -14.96 25.69
C LEU A 666 -8.46 -15.96 24.56
N PRO A 667 -9.34 -15.65 23.59
CA PRO A 667 -9.45 -16.45 22.38
C PRO A 667 -8.09 -16.56 21.71
N SER A 668 -7.66 -17.76 21.35
CA SER A 668 -6.40 -18.05 20.64
C SER A 668 -6.67 -18.83 19.34
N PHE A 669 -7.74 -18.45 18.64
CA PHE A 669 -8.29 -19.21 17.53
C PHE A 669 -7.34 -19.23 16.32
N THR A 670 -7.40 -20.34 15.58
CA THR A 670 -6.67 -20.54 14.33
C THR A 670 -7.65 -20.76 13.17
N CYS A 671 -7.16 -20.83 11.93
CA CYS A 671 -7.99 -21.05 10.74
C CYS A 671 -7.52 -22.29 9.96
N PRO A 672 -7.73 -23.52 10.45
CA PRO A 672 -7.21 -24.73 9.80
C PRO A 672 -8.18 -25.39 8.83
N PHE A 673 -9.28 -24.71 8.51
CA PHE A 673 -10.39 -25.27 7.76
C PHE A 673 -10.03 -25.50 6.29
N VAL A 674 -10.38 -26.68 5.77
CA VAL A 674 -10.29 -27.02 4.34
C VAL A 674 -11.65 -27.32 3.71
N TYR A 675 -12.63 -27.69 4.53
CA TYR A 675 -14.00 -27.90 4.09
C TYR A 675 -14.98 -27.31 5.11
N ILE A 676 -15.87 -26.45 4.60
CA ILE A 676 -16.88 -25.72 5.33
C ILE A 676 -18.17 -25.70 4.50
N GLY A 677 -18.94 -26.80 4.52
CA GLY A 677 -20.08 -26.98 3.62
C GLY A 677 -19.73 -26.86 2.12
N GLY A 678 -18.43 -26.98 1.79
CA GLY A 678 -17.76 -26.72 0.51
C GLY A 678 -16.24 -26.46 0.71
N PRO A 679 -15.39 -26.53 -0.34
CA PRO A 679 -13.95 -26.25 -0.19
C PRO A 679 -13.67 -24.84 0.33
N ASN A 680 -12.85 -24.72 1.38
CA ASN A 680 -12.46 -23.42 1.93
C ASN A 680 -11.48 -22.73 0.97
N ARG A 681 -11.73 -21.44 0.69
CA ARG A 681 -10.91 -20.59 -0.18
C ARG A 681 -10.26 -19.42 0.56
N ASN A 682 -10.32 -19.40 1.90
CA ASN A 682 -9.70 -18.35 2.70
C ASN A 682 -8.16 -18.44 2.58
N PRO A 683 -7.48 -17.41 2.03
CA PRO A 683 -6.03 -17.42 1.85
C PRO A 683 -5.26 -17.43 3.17
N LYS A 684 -5.92 -17.11 4.29
CA LYS A 684 -5.33 -17.19 5.64
C LYS A 684 -5.39 -18.60 6.23
N SER A 685 -6.01 -19.57 5.55
CA SER A 685 -6.09 -20.94 6.05
C SER A 685 -4.68 -21.55 6.16
N ARG A 686 -4.38 -22.18 7.29
CA ARG A 686 -3.11 -22.85 7.57
C ARG A 686 -3.35 -24.10 8.40
N PRO A 687 -2.66 -25.24 8.15
CA PRO A 687 -2.75 -26.39 9.03
C PRO A 687 -2.53 -26.01 10.49
N PHE A 688 -3.32 -26.59 11.39
CA PHE A 688 -3.17 -26.37 12.82
C PHE A 688 -1.82 -26.93 13.28
N ASP A 689 -1.06 -26.09 13.98
CA ASP A 689 0.21 -26.41 14.62
C ASP A 689 0.19 -25.75 16.00
N ALA A 690 0.16 -26.58 17.06
CA ALA A 690 0.05 -26.12 18.44
C ALA A 690 1.24 -25.22 18.86
N GLY A 691 2.43 -25.47 18.31
CA GLY A 691 3.64 -24.68 18.59
C GLY A 691 3.71 -23.37 17.79
N ASN A 692 2.91 -23.23 16.74
CA ASN A 692 2.92 -22.04 15.89
C ASN A 692 1.97 -20.95 16.40
N LEU A 693 2.44 -20.13 17.34
CA LEU A 693 1.67 -18.99 17.87
C LEU A 693 1.35 -17.92 16.81
N LYS A 694 2.10 -17.85 15.69
CA LYS A 694 1.82 -16.90 14.60
C LYS A 694 0.49 -17.19 13.91
N SER A 695 0.02 -18.45 13.95
CA SER A 695 -1.26 -18.89 13.38
C SER A 695 -2.50 -18.36 14.12
N ILE A 696 -2.33 -17.82 15.33
CA ILE A 696 -3.41 -17.21 16.11
C ILE A 696 -3.87 -15.93 15.39
N TRP A 697 -5.16 -15.79 15.08
CA TRP A 697 -5.68 -14.62 14.37
C TRP A 697 -6.47 -13.64 15.25
N THR A 698 -6.80 -14.04 16.48
CA THR A 698 -7.66 -13.29 17.42
C THR A 698 -7.01 -12.12 18.13
N GLY A 699 -5.75 -11.79 17.83
CA GLY A 699 -5.10 -10.57 18.29
C GLY A 699 -3.76 -10.78 18.99
N ASN A 700 -3.18 -9.68 19.49
CA ASN A 700 -1.83 -9.67 20.06
C ASN A 700 -1.77 -10.10 21.52
N LEU A 701 -2.86 -10.01 22.30
CA LEU A 701 -2.85 -10.43 23.71
C LEU A 701 -2.45 -11.91 23.88
N PRO A 702 -3.12 -12.91 23.24
CA PRO A 702 -2.70 -14.32 23.39
C PRO A 702 -1.29 -14.59 22.87
N LYS A 703 -0.85 -13.87 21.83
CA LYS A 703 0.50 -13.99 21.25
C LYS A 703 1.61 -13.48 22.16
N ASN A 704 1.30 -12.56 23.09
CA ASN A 704 2.25 -12.05 24.08
C ASN A 704 2.10 -12.77 25.43
N LEU A 705 0.88 -13.21 25.78
CA LEU A 705 0.63 -13.96 27.01
C LEU A 705 1.41 -15.28 27.04
N LEU A 706 1.21 -16.12 26.02
CA LEU A 706 1.75 -17.49 26.00
C LEU A 706 3.29 -17.58 26.08
N PRO A 707 4.09 -16.77 25.34
CA PRO A 707 5.54 -16.85 25.45
C PRO A 707 6.12 -16.15 26.67
N LYS A 708 5.41 -15.20 27.28
CA LYS A 708 5.95 -14.33 28.33
C LYS A 708 5.63 -14.80 29.75
N TYR A 709 4.52 -15.50 29.94
CA TYR A 709 4.05 -15.96 31.25
C TYR A 709 4.05 -17.48 31.29
N PRO A 710 5.04 -18.12 31.94
CA PRO A 710 5.16 -19.58 31.99
C PRO A 710 3.95 -20.30 32.62
N GLU A 711 3.20 -19.60 33.46
CA GLU A 711 1.96 -20.09 34.07
C GLU A 711 0.75 -20.04 33.13
N ALA A 712 0.85 -19.37 31.99
CA ALA A 712 -0.23 -19.32 31.01
C ALA A 712 -0.38 -20.66 30.26
N VAL A 713 -1.62 -21.09 30.07
CA VAL A 713 -1.96 -22.37 29.44
C VAL A 713 -2.79 -22.14 28.19
N ARG A 714 -2.55 -22.90 27.13
CA ARG A 714 -3.38 -22.89 25.92
C ARG A 714 -4.19 -24.18 25.82
N SER A 715 -5.49 -24.09 25.59
CA SER A 715 -6.31 -25.29 25.32
C SER A 715 -5.96 -25.91 23.96
N ARG A 716 -6.22 -27.21 23.81
CA ARG A 716 -5.72 -28.04 22.70
C ARG A 716 -6.61 -28.04 21.45
N HIS A 717 -7.76 -27.40 21.53
CA HIS A 717 -8.77 -27.43 20.47
C HIS A 717 -8.23 -26.84 19.14
N ILE A 718 -8.45 -27.56 18.04
CA ILE A 718 -7.83 -27.33 16.72
C ILE A 718 -8.15 -25.93 16.16
N SER A 719 -9.40 -25.48 16.22
CA SER A 719 -9.82 -24.17 15.67
C SER A 719 -10.07 -23.11 16.74
N HIS A 720 -10.82 -23.46 17.79
CA HIS A 720 -11.30 -22.56 18.85
C HIS A 720 -10.54 -22.69 20.19
N SER A 721 -9.20 -22.75 20.17
CA SER A 721 -8.41 -22.80 21.41
C SER A 721 -8.42 -21.48 22.18
N TRP A 722 -8.22 -21.52 23.50
CA TRP A 722 -8.15 -20.36 24.39
C TRP A 722 -6.84 -20.35 25.17
N ALA A 723 -6.27 -19.17 25.39
CA ALA A 723 -5.12 -18.96 26.27
C ALA A 723 -5.62 -18.42 27.63
N GLY A 724 -5.36 -19.16 28.70
CA GLY A 724 -5.75 -18.83 30.07
C GLY A 724 -4.57 -18.45 30.96
N ILE A 725 -4.79 -17.53 31.91
CA ILE A 725 -3.87 -17.23 33.01
C ILE A 725 -4.66 -16.94 34.29
N GLY A 726 -4.15 -17.37 35.45
CA GLY A 726 -4.79 -17.20 36.75
C GLY A 726 -5.23 -18.53 37.39
N LYS A 727 -5.93 -18.44 38.52
CA LYS A 727 -6.21 -19.58 39.41
C LYS A 727 -6.88 -20.78 38.73
N LEU A 728 -7.79 -20.54 37.80
CA LEU A 728 -8.62 -21.56 37.13
C LEU A 728 -8.14 -21.91 35.71
N ALA A 729 -7.03 -21.31 35.24
CA ALA A 729 -6.59 -21.43 33.85
C ALA A 729 -6.26 -22.87 33.43
N GLY A 730 -5.57 -23.62 34.29
CA GLY A 730 -5.20 -25.01 34.02
C GLY A 730 -6.42 -25.93 33.90
N GLU A 731 -7.41 -25.76 34.79
CA GLU A 731 -8.65 -26.53 34.76
C GLU A 731 -9.49 -26.18 33.52
N GLY A 732 -9.70 -24.88 33.25
CA GLY A 732 -10.51 -24.43 32.13
C GLY A 732 -9.92 -24.82 30.76
N CYS A 733 -8.61 -24.67 30.58
CA CYS A 733 -7.95 -25.01 29.31
C CYS A 733 -7.71 -26.51 29.12
N GLY A 734 -7.67 -27.30 30.21
CA GLY A 734 -7.32 -28.72 30.18
C GLY A 734 -8.45 -29.65 29.72
N ALA A 735 -9.71 -29.24 29.84
CA ALA A 735 -10.86 -30.10 29.56
C ALA A 735 -11.22 -30.21 28.07
N HIS A 736 -10.88 -29.22 27.24
CA HIS A 736 -11.32 -29.13 25.84
C HIS A 736 -10.41 -29.91 24.89
N GLU A 737 -10.87 -31.05 24.38
CA GLU A 737 -10.08 -31.94 23.51
C GLU A 737 -9.96 -31.40 22.07
N PRO A 738 -8.93 -31.82 21.29
CA PRO A 738 -8.63 -31.28 19.96
C PRO A 738 -9.81 -31.22 18.98
N ALA A 739 -10.66 -32.25 18.96
CA ALA A 739 -11.76 -32.43 18.01
C ALA A 739 -13.16 -32.40 18.67
N ASP A 740 -13.25 -31.91 19.91
CA ASP A 740 -14.55 -31.65 20.55
C ASP A 740 -15.36 -30.60 19.78
N PRO A 741 -16.68 -30.48 20.00
CA PRO A 741 -17.44 -29.32 19.58
C PRO A 741 -16.79 -28.01 20.08
N PRO A 742 -16.65 -26.97 19.24
CA PRO A 742 -16.00 -25.70 19.61
C PRO A 742 -16.55 -25.04 20.87
N MET A 743 -17.86 -25.17 21.08
CA MET A 743 -18.60 -24.57 22.19
C MET A 743 -19.33 -25.63 23.03
N GLY A 744 -18.80 -26.85 23.07
CA GLY A 744 -19.41 -27.96 23.82
C GLY A 744 -19.26 -27.85 25.34
N VAL A 745 -19.70 -28.88 26.06
CA VAL A 745 -19.69 -28.96 27.53
C VAL A 745 -18.30 -28.85 28.18
N ASN A 746 -17.26 -29.20 27.41
CA ASN A 746 -15.86 -29.13 27.82
C ASN A 746 -15.17 -27.81 27.41
N SER A 747 -15.88 -26.92 26.71
CA SER A 747 -15.29 -25.68 26.19
C SER A 747 -15.03 -24.66 27.30
N VAL A 748 -14.06 -23.77 27.07
CA VAL A 748 -13.74 -22.66 27.99
C VAL A 748 -14.94 -21.72 28.24
N PRO A 749 -15.77 -21.36 27.23
CA PRO A 749 -17.00 -20.61 27.49
C PRO A 749 -17.96 -21.28 28.47
N GLU A 750 -18.15 -22.61 28.36
CA GLU A 750 -18.97 -23.36 29.33
C GLU A 750 -18.34 -23.39 30.71
N PHE A 751 -17.01 -23.57 30.78
CA PHE A 751 -16.28 -23.51 32.03
C PHE A 751 -16.46 -22.16 32.73
N ALA A 752 -16.32 -21.06 32.00
CA ALA A 752 -16.50 -19.72 32.53
C ALA A 752 -17.95 -19.48 33.00
N LEU A 753 -18.96 -19.97 32.28
CA LEU A 753 -20.36 -19.90 32.71
C LEU A 753 -20.58 -20.61 34.06
N ARG A 754 -20.00 -21.82 34.24
CA ARG A 754 -20.10 -22.58 35.51
C ARG A 754 -19.48 -21.85 36.69
N HIS A 755 -18.53 -20.95 36.44
CA HIS A 755 -17.84 -20.14 37.44
C HIS A 755 -18.37 -18.71 37.57
N ASN A 756 -19.60 -18.45 37.09
CA ASN A 756 -20.22 -17.12 37.09
C ASN A 756 -19.31 -16.05 36.46
N GLY A 757 -18.67 -16.41 35.35
CA GLY A 757 -17.76 -15.53 34.66
C GLY A 757 -18.44 -14.36 33.96
N LYS A 758 -17.61 -13.48 33.40
CA LYS A 758 -18.02 -12.30 32.63
C LYS A 758 -17.42 -12.34 31.24
N VAL A 759 -18.12 -11.80 30.25
CA VAL A 759 -17.54 -11.50 28.94
C VAL A 759 -17.16 -10.03 28.88
N VAL A 760 -15.94 -9.74 28.44
CA VAL A 760 -15.38 -8.40 28.35
C VAL A 760 -14.99 -8.12 26.90
N HIS A 761 -15.49 -7.02 26.34
CA HIS A 761 -15.05 -6.49 25.06
C HIS A 761 -14.16 -5.28 25.31
N PHE A 762 -12.85 -5.50 25.24
CA PHE A 762 -11.83 -4.47 25.42
C PHE A 762 -11.49 -3.84 24.08
N GLY A 763 -12.19 -2.76 23.71
CA GLY A 763 -12.00 -2.03 22.45
C GLY A 763 -12.68 -2.68 21.24
N ASN A 764 -13.33 -3.83 21.43
CA ASN A 764 -14.16 -4.46 20.42
C ASN A 764 -15.61 -4.04 20.56
N SER A 765 -16.34 -4.06 19.44
CA SER A 765 -17.80 -4.12 19.49
C SER A 765 -18.24 -5.44 20.14
N ILE A 766 -19.46 -5.41 20.69
CA ILE A 766 -20.18 -6.58 21.21
C ILE A 766 -20.36 -7.68 20.15
N CYS A 767 -20.09 -7.39 18.87
CA CYS A 767 -20.08 -8.36 17.77
C CYS A 767 -19.16 -9.56 17.97
N SER A 768 -18.17 -9.41 18.84
CA SER A 768 -17.22 -10.48 19.16
C SER A 768 -17.71 -11.42 20.25
N THR A 769 -19.01 -11.40 20.62
CA THR A 769 -19.58 -12.26 21.67
C THR A 769 -19.70 -13.71 21.20
N THR A 770 -18.55 -14.39 21.10
CA THR A 770 -18.49 -15.81 20.70
C THR A 770 -19.23 -16.73 21.65
N PHE A 771 -19.53 -16.25 22.86
CA PHE A 771 -20.39 -16.95 23.83
C PHE A 771 -21.79 -17.26 23.29
N LEU A 772 -22.35 -16.48 22.36
CA LEU A 772 -23.67 -16.78 21.78
C LEU A 772 -23.69 -18.13 21.06
N HIS A 773 -22.54 -18.58 20.55
CA HIS A 773 -22.42 -19.90 19.94
C HIS A 773 -22.52 -21.07 20.94
N LEU A 774 -22.26 -20.84 22.24
CA LEU A 774 -22.54 -21.83 23.28
C LEU A 774 -24.04 -22.10 23.40
N LEU A 775 -24.87 -21.08 23.24
CA LEU A 775 -26.33 -21.22 23.22
C LEU A 775 -26.77 -21.97 21.96
N GLU A 776 -26.15 -21.70 20.81
CA GLU A 776 -26.41 -22.45 19.57
C GLU A 776 -26.09 -23.93 19.71
N ASP A 777 -24.92 -24.28 20.24
CA ASP A 777 -24.56 -25.68 20.48
C ASP A 777 -25.52 -26.35 21.47
N ARG A 778 -25.91 -25.66 22.54
CA ARG A 778 -26.77 -26.20 23.60
C ARG A 778 -28.21 -26.44 23.17
N LEU A 779 -28.77 -25.53 22.40
CA LEU A 779 -30.16 -25.60 21.91
C LEU A 779 -30.27 -26.38 20.60
N ASP A 780 -29.16 -26.95 20.12
CA ASP A 780 -29.08 -27.63 18.82
C ASP A 780 -29.58 -26.75 17.68
N LEU A 781 -29.17 -25.47 17.68
CA LEU A 781 -29.67 -24.51 16.72
C LEU A 781 -29.16 -24.80 15.30
N PRO A 782 -29.90 -24.36 14.29
CA PRO A 782 -29.53 -24.59 12.91
C PRO A 782 -28.21 -23.96 12.48
N GLY A 783 -27.51 -24.65 11.57
CA GLY A 783 -26.24 -24.17 11.01
C GLY A 783 -25.00 -24.76 11.68
N LEU A 784 -25.16 -25.64 12.66
CA LEU A 784 -24.09 -26.50 13.19
C LEU A 784 -23.70 -27.55 12.13
N GLU A 785 -22.43 -27.60 11.76
CA GLU A 785 -21.93 -28.54 10.74
C GLU A 785 -20.61 -29.19 11.17
N THR A 786 -20.36 -30.38 10.62
CA THR A 786 -19.02 -30.96 10.65
C THR A 786 -18.13 -30.26 9.63
N VAL A 787 -17.04 -29.68 10.10
CA VAL A 787 -15.99 -29.09 9.23
C VAL A 787 -14.76 -29.99 9.22
N LEU A 788 -13.95 -29.88 8.17
CA LEU A 788 -12.68 -30.59 8.07
C LEU A 788 -11.52 -29.62 8.24
N CYS A 789 -10.56 -29.99 9.08
CA CYS A 789 -9.40 -29.19 9.41
C CYS A 789 -8.09 -29.95 9.13
N LYS A 790 -7.10 -29.27 8.55
CA LYS A 790 -5.74 -29.81 8.41
C LYS A 790 -4.99 -29.68 9.74
N VAL A 791 -4.32 -30.74 10.17
CA VAL A 791 -3.50 -30.77 11.39
C VAL A 791 -2.10 -31.22 11.02
N LYS A 792 -1.09 -30.44 11.42
CA LYS A 792 0.31 -30.78 11.24
C LYS A 792 0.77 -31.71 12.37
N GLN A 793 1.31 -32.85 11.98
CA GLN A 793 1.85 -33.87 12.88
C GLN A 793 3.30 -33.57 13.26
N PRO A 794 3.84 -34.16 14.35
CA PRO A 794 5.22 -33.96 14.76
C PRO A 794 6.27 -34.34 13.71
N ASP A 795 5.97 -35.29 12.82
CA ASP A 795 6.83 -35.73 11.71
C ASP A 795 6.77 -34.79 10.48
N GLY A 796 5.96 -33.73 10.55
CA GLY A 796 5.75 -32.78 9.46
C GLY A 796 4.67 -33.18 8.45
N SER A 797 4.09 -34.37 8.57
CA SER A 797 2.93 -34.76 7.76
C SER A 797 1.68 -33.96 8.15
N VAL A 798 0.68 -33.94 7.26
CA VAL A 798 -0.58 -33.23 7.49
C VAL A 798 -1.73 -34.22 7.39
N THR A 799 -2.51 -34.35 8.46
CA THR A 799 -3.74 -35.15 8.50
C THR A 799 -4.97 -34.25 8.42
N CYS A 800 -6.14 -34.86 8.21
CA CYS A 800 -7.41 -34.17 8.17
C CYS A 800 -8.29 -34.67 9.33
N GLU A 801 -8.71 -33.76 10.19
CA GLU A 801 -9.58 -34.05 11.35
C GLU A 801 -10.97 -33.46 11.13
N ALA A 802 -12.00 -34.21 11.52
CA ALA A 802 -13.38 -33.75 11.48
C ALA A 802 -13.75 -33.11 12.83
N ILE A 803 -14.22 -31.86 12.80
CA ILE A 803 -14.72 -31.16 13.99
C ILE A 803 -16.24 -31.10 13.90
N PRO A 804 -16.99 -31.83 14.76
CA PRO A 804 -18.44 -31.81 14.75
C PRO A 804 -18.97 -30.50 15.31
N ARG A 805 -20.23 -30.17 14.98
CA ARG A 805 -20.99 -29.05 15.54
C ARG A 805 -20.24 -27.70 15.50
N ASN A 806 -19.49 -27.47 14.42
CA ASN A 806 -18.80 -26.21 14.18
C ASN A 806 -19.78 -25.15 13.66
N LEU A 807 -19.37 -23.88 13.68
CA LEU A 807 -20.21 -22.72 13.37
C LEU A 807 -19.63 -21.94 12.19
N PRO A 808 -19.70 -22.50 10.98
CA PRO A 808 -18.98 -21.97 9.83
C PRO A 808 -19.60 -20.74 9.16
N TYR A 809 -20.84 -20.45 9.50
CA TYR A 809 -21.69 -19.52 8.79
C TYR A 809 -21.76 -18.17 9.52
N ASP A 810 -22.05 -17.14 8.73
CA ASP A 810 -22.28 -15.78 9.22
C ASP A 810 -23.42 -15.70 10.25
N ARG A 811 -23.39 -14.66 11.10
CA ARG A 811 -24.43 -14.34 12.09
C ARG A 811 -24.70 -12.83 12.09
N ASP A 812 -25.94 -12.44 12.41
CA ASP A 812 -26.36 -11.04 12.55
C ASP A 812 -25.42 -10.26 13.48
N PHE A 813 -25.09 -10.87 14.62
CA PHE A 813 -24.29 -10.19 15.62
C PHE A 813 -22.85 -9.91 15.19
N TYR A 814 -22.33 -10.50 14.12
CA TYR A 814 -21.00 -10.15 13.62
C TYR A 814 -20.92 -8.74 13.02
N HIS A 815 -22.07 -8.14 12.70
CA HIS A 815 -22.15 -6.90 11.91
C HIS A 815 -22.97 -5.83 12.64
N GLY A 816 -22.36 -5.08 13.56
CA GLY A 816 -23.05 -3.91 14.13
C GLY A 816 -22.61 -3.44 15.52
N SER A 817 -23.58 -2.90 16.26
CA SER A 817 -23.45 -2.48 17.65
C SER A 817 -24.56 -3.10 18.50
N LYS A 818 -24.49 -2.89 19.81
CA LYS A 818 -25.55 -3.29 20.76
C LYS A 818 -26.94 -2.79 20.36
N ASP A 819 -27.01 -1.68 19.62
CA ASP A 819 -28.26 -1.02 19.22
C ASP A 819 -28.78 -1.46 17.84
N THR A 820 -27.96 -2.14 17.03
CA THR A 820 -28.36 -2.61 15.69
C THR A 820 -28.61 -4.11 15.66
N ILE A 821 -27.89 -4.88 16.48
CA ILE A 821 -27.96 -6.35 16.51
C ILE A 821 -29.28 -6.82 17.15
N ARG A 822 -30.01 -7.69 16.45
CA ARG A 822 -31.35 -8.15 16.84
C ARG A 822 -31.36 -8.79 18.24
N PHE A 823 -30.41 -9.69 18.48
CA PHE A 823 -30.26 -10.37 19.76
C PHE A 823 -30.06 -9.39 20.92
N PHE A 824 -29.11 -8.45 20.82
CA PHE A 824 -28.79 -7.54 21.92
C PHE A 824 -29.91 -6.53 22.19
N LYS A 825 -30.67 -6.12 21.16
CA LYS A 825 -31.88 -5.31 21.35
C LYS A 825 -32.93 -6.06 22.17
N ALA A 826 -33.21 -7.31 21.80
CA ALA A 826 -34.16 -8.16 22.51
C ALA A 826 -33.69 -8.48 23.95
N ALA A 827 -32.41 -8.79 24.13
CA ALA A 827 -31.84 -9.11 25.43
C ALA A 827 -31.84 -7.90 26.37
N THR A 828 -31.48 -6.71 25.88
CA THR A 828 -31.52 -5.47 26.66
C THR A 828 -32.96 -5.11 27.06
N ALA A 829 -33.93 -5.31 26.16
CA ALA A 829 -35.35 -5.12 26.47
C ALA A 829 -35.87 -6.10 27.55
N LYS A 830 -35.24 -7.28 27.69
CA LYS A 830 -35.46 -8.24 28.77
C LYS A 830 -34.62 -8.00 30.03
N GLY A 831 -33.82 -6.93 30.06
CA GLY A 831 -33.07 -6.50 31.24
C GLY A 831 -31.60 -6.92 31.29
N LEU A 832 -31.02 -7.44 30.19
CA LEU A 832 -29.58 -7.67 30.09
C LEU A 832 -28.81 -6.39 30.41
N GLN A 833 -27.91 -6.44 31.39
CA GLN A 833 -27.06 -5.32 31.75
C GLN A 833 -25.77 -5.35 30.92
N ILE A 834 -25.50 -4.26 30.22
CA ILE A 834 -24.25 -4.04 29.48
C ILE A 834 -23.54 -2.87 30.16
N HIS A 835 -22.53 -3.18 30.96
CA HIS A 835 -21.72 -2.16 31.62
C HIS A 835 -20.72 -1.57 30.63
N GLU A 836 -20.53 -0.26 30.69
CA GLU A 836 -19.70 0.48 29.73
C GLU A 836 -18.78 1.46 30.47
N SER A 837 -17.49 1.47 30.10
CA SER A 837 -16.52 2.50 30.51
C SER A 837 -15.70 2.98 29.32
N LYS A 838 -15.20 4.22 29.41
CA LYS A 838 -14.36 4.82 28.36
C LYS A 838 -12.89 4.71 28.73
N LEU A 839 -12.04 4.49 27.72
CA LEU A 839 -10.59 4.52 27.85
C LEU A 839 -10.02 5.08 26.55
N GLY A 840 -9.30 6.22 26.60
CA GLY A 840 -8.77 6.85 25.38
C GLY A 840 -9.82 7.05 24.28
N ALA A 841 -9.50 6.60 23.06
CA ALA A 841 -10.41 6.63 21.90
C ALA A 841 -11.39 5.45 21.83
N GLY A 842 -11.32 4.50 22.77
CA GLY A 842 -12.09 3.26 22.76
C GLY A 842 -13.02 3.11 23.96
N THR A 843 -13.70 1.96 23.98
CA THR A 843 -14.71 1.61 24.98
C THR A 843 -14.46 0.20 25.51
N ILE A 844 -14.77 -0.03 26.78
CA ILE A 844 -14.80 -1.35 27.40
C ILE A 844 -16.26 -1.69 27.69
N LEU A 845 -16.71 -2.86 27.22
CA LEU A 845 -18.03 -3.40 27.54
C LEU A 845 -17.89 -4.66 28.39
N MET A 846 -18.78 -4.85 29.36
CA MET A 846 -18.82 -6.06 30.19
C MET A 846 -20.26 -6.55 30.36
N MET A 847 -20.45 -7.86 30.29
CA MET A 847 -21.71 -8.54 30.60
C MET A 847 -21.45 -9.76 31.49
N ASP A 848 -22.38 -10.02 32.41
CA ASP A 848 -22.41 -11.24 33.22
C ASP A 848 -22.85 -12.43 32.36
N LEU A 849 -22.08 -13.54 32.39
CA LEU A 849 -22.38 -14.70 31.55
C LEU A 849 -23.64 -15.44 32.00
N ARG A 850 -23.95 -15.48 33.29
CA ARG A 850 -25.15 -16.14 33.80
C ARG A 850 -26.39 -15.40 33.30
N GLN A 851 -26.40 -14.08 33.44
CA GLN A 851 -27.50 -13.26 32.94
C GLN A 851 -27.64 -13.37 31.41
N LEU A 852 -26.53 -13.25 30.67
CA LEU A 852 -26.53 -13.40 29.21
C LEU A 852 -27.04 -14.77 28.78
N TYR A 853 -26.64 -15.83 29.49
CA TYR A 853 -27.09 -17.19 29.23
C TYR A 853 -28.58 -17.37 29.48
N ASP A 854 -29.09 -16.96 30.65
CA ASP A 854 -30.49 -17.19 31.03
C ASP A 854 -31.46 -16.46 30.07
N ILE A 855 -31.16 -15.18 29.77
CA ILE A 855 -31.94 -14.38 28.81
C ILE A 855 -31.78 -14.93 27.39
N GLY A 856 -30.55 -15.25 26.99
CA GLY A 856 -30.25 -15.76 25.66
C GLY A 856 -30.90 -17.11 25.39
N TYR A 857 -30.90 -18.00 26.37
CA TYR A 857 -31.56 -19.30 26.30
C TYR A 857 -33.07 -19.15 26.11
N GLU A 858 -33.72 -18.26 26.88
CA GLU A 858 -35.15 -17.98 26.73
C GLU A 858 -35.46 -17.43 25.33
N LEU A 859 -34.72 -16.40 24.90
CA LEU A 859 -34.91 -15.76 23.60
C LEU A 859 -34.73 -16.73 22.44
N LEU A 860 -33.65 -17.51 22.45
CA LEU A 860 -33.33 -18.43 21.36
C LEU A 860 -34.19 -19.69 21.35
N SER A 861 -34.73 -20.09 22.52
CA SER A 861 -35.76 -21.12 22.56
C SER A 861 -37.07 -20.64 21.92
N SER A 862 -37.37 -19.34 22.01
CA SER A 862 -38.56 -18.74 21.42
C SER A 862 -38.41 -18.39 19.93
N ASP A 863 -37.22 -17.91 19.53
CA ASP A 863 -36.86 -17.62 18.14
C ASP A 863 -35.45 -18.19 17.82
N PRO A 864 -35.39 -19.44 17.31
CA PRO A 864 -34.14 -20.09 16.89
C PRO A 864 -33.35 -19.33 15.81
N ASN A 865 -33.98 -18.37 15.12
CA ASN A 865 -33.36 -17.61 14.03
C ASN A 865 -32.93 -16.19 14.46
N LEU A 866 -33.01 -15.85 15.75
CA LEU A 866 -32.70 -14.50 16.24
C LEU A 866 -31.24 -14.08 16.00
N LEU A 867 -30.32 -15.04 15.87
CA LEU A 867 -28.91 -14.79 15.53
C LEU A 867 -28.65 -14.71 14.03
N LEU A 868 -29.64 -14.96 13.18
CA LEU A 868 -29.52 -14.90 11.73
C LEU A 868 -29.93 -13.52 11.22
N SER A 869 -29.22 -13.05 10.20
CA SER A 869 -29.62 -11.85 9.46
C SER A 869 -30.93 -12.11 8.72
N ASP A 870 -31.84 -11.13 8.75
CA ASP A 870 -33.07 -11.08 7.94
C ASP A 870 -32.84 -10.48 6.55
N ASP A 871 -31.67 -9.86 6.31
CA ASP A 871 -31.25 -9.41 4.98
C ASP A 871 -31.17 -10.59 3.98
N PRO A 872 -32.01 -10.61 2.92
CA PRO A 872 -31.98 -11.66 1.90
C PRO A 872 -30.67 -11.69 1.09
N MET A 873 -29.84 -10.65 1.16
CA MET A 873 -28.52 -10.60 0.54
C MET A 873 -27.46 -11.34 1.37
N ASN A 874 -27.73 -11.66 2.65
CA ASN A 874 -26.85 -12.48 3.46
C ASN A 874 -27.01 -13.97 3.10
N LEU A 875 -26.35 -14.38 2.01
CA LEU A 875 -26.43 -15.74 1.46
C LEU A 875 -26.14 -16.85 2.48
N SER A 876 -25.27 -16.57 3.47
CA SER A 876 -24.94 -17.50 4.53
C SER A 876 -26.12 -17.72 5.47
N CYS A 877 -26.71 -16.65 5.99
CA CYS A 877 -27.91 -16.73 6.82
C CYS A 877 -29.08 -17.32 6.01
N SER A 878 -29.31 -16.87 4.76
CA SER A 878 -30.37 -17.40 3.89
C SER A 878 -30.22 -18.90 3.59
N ARG A 879 -29.01 -19.46 3.66
CA ARG A 879 -28.79 -20.91 3.54
C ARG A 879 -29.27 -21.65 4.78
N ILE A 880 -29.07 -21.08 5.98
CA ILE A 880 -29.56 -21.65 7.24
C ILE A 880 -31.09 -21.54 7.29
N TRP A 881 -31.65 -20.37 6.97
CA TRP A 881 -33.11 -20.17 6.87
C TRP A 881 -33.79 -21.24 6.01
N ARG A 882 -33.27 -21.49 4.80
CA ARG A 882 -33.82 -22.52 3.89
C ARG A 882 -33.67 -23.97 4.38
N LYS A 883 -32.72 -24.24 5.28
CA LYS A 883 -32.58 -25.55 5.91
C LYS A 883 -33.60 -25.74 7.05
N ASN A 884 -34.12 -24.65 7.61
CA ASN A 884 -35.12 -24.68 8.69
C ASN A 884 -36.56 -24.79 8.17
N GLU A 885 -36.79 -24.36 6.93
CA GLU A 885 -38.08 -24.46 6.24
C GLU A 885 -38.35 -25.86 5.64
N LYS A 886 -37.36 -26.76 5.63
CA LYS A 886 -37.43 -28.13 5.11
C LYS A 886 -37.34 -29.13 6.25
#